data_AF-A0A2D7T9P2-F1
#
_entry.id   AF-A0A2D7T9P2-F1
#
_cell.length_a   1.000
_cell.length_b   1.000
_cell.length_c   1.000
_cell.angle_alpha   90.00
_cell.angle_beta   90.00
_cell.angle_gamma   90.00
#
_symmetry.space_group_name_H-M   'P 1'
#
loop_
_entity.id
_entity.type
_entity.pdbx_description
1 polymer ?
#
loop_
_entity_poly.entity_id
_entity_poly.type
_entity_poly.pdbx_seq_one_letter_code
_entity_poly.pdbx_strand_id
1 'polypeptide(L)'
;MLRITGYSDKYSAFPREEVKFYVNSEKNENYDVQIVRLIHGDTNPEGPGYKEEEIGAQCNKTYQGRNQRIHGGSYIVIPQDDRLNTTSFTLQAYIFPTTPEKGKQGILTKWNEKTKSGYGLFIDENSCLSVMIGDGAGQVMNLSSEKKLMAKVWYLVAASYDAETGKVKLYQEPCVTPTNGGLGMSLLHPADETTSFIEATNNLKPRANDAPFLMAACTLVDRAKRYIQGGHYKEAINPIELPEQTLTYNGKIDRPRLSKKALSKSEIESLARGYGGCTAELRSEVIGAWDFHANITKNIASTFIIDTTSNHLNGFVINLPCRGMTGYNWTADEMVYHHKPEEYGAIHFHDDDIDDARWEVDFTFTVPDLIRSGVYAARLRINGEDSPETEDFIPFVIKPPKGKTTSNLLFVLPTNSYMAYSNDNLGTNSVVAQLLAGKVPVLAASDLYLNEHREYGLSTYSKHSDGTGVAISSRLRPILNMRPKYRHWLSPSLWQLNADLHLTDWLEEKNIDFDVVTDEDLHIEGVDLLNRYRCVLTGSHPEYSSEKMLAAYESYQLNGGRWIYLGSDGFYWISEYHPDNSNIIEVRKGEAGTRAWTANPGEYNNAFDGKYGGMWRARGRIPSKVCGLTFTAYGFDVSSYYRREPDSKRPECSWIFEGVGEDEIIGDFGLVGGGAAGLELDRYDLDFGTPHNAYLLARSENHTNLMLQVNEEIHFSVRGFYGGGTENPMVRADMIYYKTPNDGALFAPGSLSWCGSLSYNNYNNNVSKILENAIRGFLKEGPLP
;
A
#
# COMPACT_ATOMS: atom_id res chain seq x y z
N MET A 1 -2.26 -25.25 -6.81
CA MET A 1 -1.83 -23.86 -6.47
C MET A 1 -1.45 -23.14 -7.75
N LEU A 2 -1.50 -21.80 -7.77
CA LEU A 2 -1.18 -20.99 -8.96
C LEU A 2 0.19 -21.37 -9.53
N ARG A 3 0.29 -21.48 -10.86
CA ARG A 3 1.53 -21.81 -11.58
C ARG A 3 2.04 -20.68 -12.46
N ILE A 4 1.23 -19.66 -12.69
CA ILE A 4 1.58 -18.48 -13.47
C ILE A 4 1.07 -17.23 -12.77
N THR A 5 1.94 -16.22 -12.67
CA THR A 5 1.60 -14.90 -12.13
C THR A 5 2.32 -13.81 -12.92
N GLY A 6 1.79 -12.60 -12.94
CA GLY A 6 2.49 -11.49 -13.60
C GLY A 6 2.06 -10.08 -13.19
N TYR A 7 2.81 -9.09 -13.68
CA TYR A 7 2.51 -7.68 -13.50
C TYR A 7 3.03 -6.85 -14.69
N SER A 8 2.67 -5.56 -14.73
CA SER A 8 3.14 -4.60 -15.72
C SER A 8 3.91 -3.44 -15.09
N ASP A 9 4.72 -2.73 -15.87
CA ASP A 9 5.49 -1.57 -15.40
C ASP A 9 4.64 -0.31 -15.13
N LYS A 10 3.40 -0.29 -15.63
CA LYS A 10 2.45 0.82 -15.49
C LYS A 10 1.00 0.34 -15.52
N TYR A 11 0.11 1.13 -14.91
CA TYR A 11 -1.34 0.88 -14.97
C TYR A 11 -2.03 1.50 -16.18
N SER A 12 -1.50 2.57 -16.78
CA SER A 12 -2.14 3.20 -17.92
C SER A 12 -1.14 3.58 -19.02
N ALA A 13 -1.60 3.56 -20.26
CA ALA A 13 -0.80 3.88 -21.45
C ALA A 13 -1.63 4.65 -22.48
N PHE A 14 -0.99 5.61 -23.16
CA PHE A 14 -1.55 6.24 -24.36
C PHE A 14 -1.37 5.34 -25.60
N PRO A 15 -2.13 5.56 -26.69
CA PRO A 15 -1.80 5.03 -27.99
C PRO A 15 -0.34 5.30 -28.35
N ARG A 16 0.33 4.29 -28.96
CA ARG A 16 1.77 4.24 -29.30
C ARG A 16 2.73 4.05 -28.13
N GLU A 17 2.28 4.12 -26.89
CA GLU A 17 3.16 3.82 -25.76
C GLU A 17 3.38 2.30 -25.64
N GLU A 18 4.51 1.95 -25.05
CA GLU A 18 4.86 0.57 -24.74
C GLU A 18 4.50 0.25 -23.29
N VAL A 19 3.89 -0.92 -23.06
CA VAL A 19 3.71 -1.53 -21.74
C VAL A 19 4.61 -2.76 -21.64
N LYS A 20 5.37 -2.88 -20.56
CA LYS A 20 6.24 -4.03 -20.29
C LYS A 20 5.54 -4.99 -19.33
N PHE A 21 5.61 -6.29 -19.62
CA PHE A 21 5.02 -7.34 -18.81
C PHE A 21 6.09 -8.27 -18.27
N TYR A 22 5.89 -8.67 -17.02
CA TYR A 22 6.78 -9.50 -16.24
C TYR A 22 6.00 -10.73 -15.80
N VAL A 23 6.49 -11.92 -16.12
CA VAL A 23 5.76 -13.16 -15.88
C VAL A 23 6.64 -14.15 -15.13
N ASN A 24 6.08 -14.72 -14.07
CA ASN A 24 6.64 -15.86 -13.36
C ASN A 24 5.84 -17.11 -13.73
N SER A 25 6.55 -18.14 -14.20
CA SER A 25 6.03 -19.48 -14.41
C SER A 25 6.75 -20.41 -13.44
N GLU A 26 6.02 -20.87 -12.41
CA GLU A 26 6.58 -21.58 -11.26
C GLU A 26 7.46 -22.77 -11.65
N LYS A 27 7.03 -23.51 -12.69
CA LYS A 27 7.67 -24.73 -13.17
C LYS A 27 8.39 -24.54 -14.52
N ASN A 28 8.67 -23.29 -14.92
CA ASN A 28 9.27 -22.95 -16.22
C ASN A 28 8.44 -23.45 -17.42
N GLU A 29 7.13 -23.46 -17.29
CA GLU A 29 6.19 -23.96 -18.28
C GLU A 29 5.88 -22.87 -19.30
N ASN A 30 5.81 -23.26 -20.58
CA ASN A 30 5.41 -22.35 -21.64
C ASN A 30 3.99 -21.84 -21.41
N TYR A 31 3.74 -20.60 -21.81
CA TYR A 31 2.45 -19.96 -21.66
C TYR A 31 2.09 -19.13 -22.89
N ASP A 32 0.80 -19.05 -23.17
CA ASP A 32 0.23 -18.23 -24.23
C ASP A 32 -0.18 -16.86 -23.67
N VAL A 33 0.07 -15.82 -24.46
CA VAL A 33 -0.37 -14.45 -24.18
C VAL A 33 -1.47 -14.06 -25.15
N GLN A 34 -2.53 -13.42 -24.64
CA GLN A 34 -3.56 -12.76 -25.43
C GLN A 34 -3.92 -11.42 -24.80
N ILE A 35 -3.78 -10.32 -25.54
CA ILE A 35 -4.32 -9.02 -25.10
C ILE A 35 -5.84 -9.05 -25.22
N VAL A 36 -6.53 -8.67 -24.15
CA VAL A 36 -7.99 -8.62 -24.10
C VAL A 36 -8.46 -7.28 -23.57
N ARG A 37 -9.61 -6.80 -24.05
CA ARG A 37 -10.36 -5.72 -23.43
C ARG A 37 -11.36 -6.32 -22.46
N LEU A 38 -11.32 -5.88 -21.21
CA LEU A 38 -12.20 -6.37 -20.16
C LEU A 38 -13.53 -5.61 -20.22
N ILE A 39 -14.64 -6.34 -20.26
CA ILE A 39 -16.00 -5.76 -20.31
C ILE A 39 -16.71 -6.01 -18.98
N HIS A 40 -16.74 -7.26 -18.51
CA HIS A 40 -17.41 -7.67 -17.27
C HIS A 40 -16.60 -8.76 -16.55
N GLY A 41 -16.38 -8.59 -15.24
CA GLY A 41 -15.58 -9.51 -14.42
C GLY A 41 -16.38 -10.59 -13.68
N ASP A 42 -17.64 -10.30 -13.31
CA ASP A 42 -18.42 -11.17 -12.44
C ASP A 42 -18.81 -12.48 -13.12
N THR A 43 -18.42 -13.59 -12.51
CA THR A 43 -18.75 -14.95 -12.96
C THR A 43 -20.05 -15.47 -12.34
N ASN A 44 -20.80 -14.65 -11.60
CA ASN A 44 -22.09 -15.04 -11.03
C ASN A 44 -23.08 -15.45 -12.15
N PRO A 45 -23.63 -16.69 -12.12
CA PRO A 45 -24.55 -17.18 -13.14
C PRO A 45 -25.90 -16.44 -13.18
N GLU A 46 -26.26 -15.70 -12.14
CA GLU A 46 -27.46 -14.84 -12.14
C GLU A 46 -27.27 -13.51 -12.88
N GLY A 47 -26.01 -13.18 -13.20
CA GLY A 47 -25.63 -12.00 -13.95
C GLY A 47 -25.28 -12.28 -15.42
N PRO A 48 -24.69 -11.29 -16.11
CA PRO A 48 -24.28 -11.42 -17.51
C PRO A 48 -23.12 -12.39 -17.76
N GLY A 49 -22.43 -12.85 -16.71
CA GLY A 49 -21.23 -13.68 -16.80
C GLY A 49 -19.99 -12.90 -17.25
N TYR A 50 -18.82 -13.54 -17.22
CA TYR A 50 -17.56 -12.93 -17.64
C TYR A 50 -17.58 -12.56 -19.12
N LYS A 51 -17.13 -11.35 -19.46
CA LYS A 51 -17.06 -10.84 -20.84
C LYS A 51 -15.73 -10.15 -21.11
N GLU A 52 -15.13 -10.48 -22.24
CA GLU A 52 -13.91 -9.87 -22.76
C GLU A 52 -13.94 -9.83 -24.30
N GLU A 53 -13.07 -9.02 -24.91
CA GLU A 53 -12.85 -8.95 -26.35
C GLU A 53 -11.36 -9.16 -26.65
N GLU A 54 -11.04 -10.13 -27.52
CA GLU A 54 -9.66 -10.38 -27.93
C GLU A 54 -9.14 -9.28 -28.87
N ILE A 55 -7.97 -8.73 -28.54
CA ILE A 55 -7.31 -7.68 -29.31
C ILE A 55 -6.13 -8.29 -30.05
N GLY A 56 -6.08 -8.07 -31.37
CA GLY A 56 -4.93 -8.46 -32.18
C GLY A 56 -3.68 -7.67 -31.78
N ALA A 57 -2.65 -8.35 -31.31
CA ALA A 57 -1.38 -7.76 -30.94
C ALA A 57 -0.19 -8.64 -31.36
N GLN A 58 0.95 -8.03 -31.69
CA GLN A 58 2.15 -8.77 -32.07
C GLN A 58 2.72 -9.64 -30.93
N CYS A 59 2.40 -9.27 -29.69
CA CYS A 59 2.80 -10.04 -28.51
C CYS A 59 1.90 -11.26 -28.26
N ASN A 60 0.80 -11.46 -28.99
CA ASN A 60 -0.07 -12.63 -28.82
C ASN A 60 0.60 -13.88 -29.41
N LYS A 61 1.25 -14.66 -28.56
CA LYS A 61 1.95 -15.91 -28.92
C LYS A 61 2.34 -16.68 -27.66
N THR A 62 2.94 -17.84 -27.86
CA THR A 62 3.57 -18.63 -26.80
C THR A 62 4.95 -18.07 -26.43
N TYR A 63 5.23 -17.99 -25.12
CA TYR A 63 6.53 -17.63 -24.55
C TYR A 63 7.09 -18.78 -23.73
N GLN A 64 8.42 -18.83 -23.63
CA GLN A 64 9.10 -19.75 -22.74
C GLN A 64 8.96 -19.26 -21.30
N GLY A 65 8.40 -20.10 -20.43
CA GLY A 65 8.27 -19.78 -19.01
C GLY A 65 9.61 -19.78 -18.28
N ARG A 66 9.69 -18.92 -17.25
CA ARG A 66 10.80 -18.89 -16.29
C ARG A 66 10.27 -18.66 -14.88
N ASN A 67 10.90 -19.31 -13.90
CA ASN A 67 10.67 -19.02 -12.49
C ASN A 67 11.43 -17.73 -12.12
N GLN A 68 10.68 -16.69 -11.76
CA GLN A 68 11.24 -15.42 -11.31
C GLN A 68 10.87 -15.23 -9.85
N ARG A 69 11.84 -15.44 -8.96
CA ARG A 69 11.64 -15.34 -7.51
C ARG A 69 11.46 -13.89 -7.09
N ILE A 70 10.55 -13.65 -6.15
CA ILE A 70 10.41 -12.35 -5.47
C ILE A 70 11.34 -12.31 -4.25
N HIS A 71 12.05 -11.19 -4.10
CA HIS A 71 13.01 -10.98 -3.01
C HIS A 71 12.47 -9.96 -2.00
N GLY A 72 11.48 -10.38 -1.21
CA GLY A 72 10.88 -9.57 -0.13
C GLY A 72 11.84 -9.29 1.04
N GLY A 73 11.45 -8.33 1.87
CA GLY A 73 12.13 -7.88 3.08
C GLY A 73 13.01 -6.65 2.85
N SER A 74 12.86 -5.65 3.70
CA SER A 74 13.57 -4.38 3.61
C SER A 74 14.91 -4.40 4.32
N TYR A 75 15.85 -3.63 3.77
CA TYR A 75 17.20 -3.50 4.29
C TYR A 75 17.88 -2.26 3.70
N ILE A 76 19.07 -1.92 4.20
CA ILE A 76 19.95 -0.93 3.54
C ILE A 76 21.13 -1.66 2.91
N VAL A 77 21.47 -1.30 1.68
CA VAL A 77 22.71 -1.69 1.01
C VAL A 77 23.69 -0.53 1.00
N ILE A 78 24.88 -0.75 1.54
CA ILE A 78 26.06 0.06 1.26
C ILE A 78 26.86 -0.71 0.22
N PRO A 79 27.01 -0.19 -1.02
CA PRO A 79 27.78 -0.87 -2.05
C PRO A 79 29.17 -1.28 -1.57
N GLN A 80 29.65 -2.41 -2.08
CA GLN A 80 30.92 -2.98 -1.67
C GLN A 80 32.09 -1.99 -1.91
N ASP A 81 32.93 -1.82 -0.89
CA ASP A 81 34.15 -1.00 -0.89
C ASP A 81 35.22 -1.68 -0.03
N ASP A 82 36.49 -1.58 -0.41
CA ASP A 82 37.60 -2.24 0.30
C ASP A 82 37.77 -1.76 1.74
N ARG A 83 37.37 -0.51 2.05
CA ARG A 83 37.39 0.01 3.43
C ARG A 83 36.46 -0.76 4.37
N LEU A 84 35.46 -1.47 3.85
CA LEU A 84 34.56 -2.32 4.61
C LEU A 84 35.19 -3.70 4.91
N ASN A 85 36.29 -4.08 4.27
CA ASN A 85 37.00 -5.34 4.55
C ASN A 85 38.03 -5.14 5.68
N THR A 86 37.53 -4.94 6.90
CA THR A 86 38.38 -4.67 8.07
C THR A 86 38.95 -5.93 8.71
N THR A 87 40.07 -5.80 9.42
CA THR A 87 40.63 -6.86 10.28
C THR A 87 40.23 -6.69 11.74
N SER A 88 40.34 -5.46 12.26
CA SER A 88 39.79 -5.04 13.55
C SER A 88 38.58 -4.15 13.30
N PHE A 89 37.58 -4.18 14.18
CA PHE A 89 36.38 -3.37 13.98
C PHE A 89 35.64 -3.06 15.27
N THR A 90 34.79 -2.03 15.19
CA THR A 90 33.63 -1.89 16.06
C THR A 90 32.38 -1.66 15.22
N LEU A 91 31.35 -2.47 15.45
CA LEU A 91 29.98 -2.25 14.97
C LEU A 91 29.14 -1.72 16.13
N GLN A 92 28.31 -0.71 15.89
CA GLN A 92 27.32 -0.25 16.88
C GLN A 92 26.09 0.35 16.21
N ALA A 93 24.95 0.26 16.90
CA ALA A 93 23.71 0.94 16.55
C ALA A 93 22.78 1.03 17.76
N TYR A 94 21.79 1.91 17.68
CA TYR A 94 20.58 1.73 18.45
C TYR A 94 19.63 0.80 17.69
N ILE A 95 19.03 -0.18 18.38
CA ILE A 95 18.08 -1.13 17.79
C ILE A 95 16.80 -1.23 18.61
N PHE A 96 15.69 -1.55 17.95
CA PHE A 96 14.38 -1.80 18.54
C PHE A 96 13.79 -3.08 17.92
N PRO A 97 14.18 -4.28 18.39
CA PRO A 97 13.75 -5.54 17.79
C PRO A 97 12.24 -5.76 18.03
N THR A 98 11.49 -6.12 17.01
CA THR A 98 10.05 -6.39 17.14
C THR A 98 9.73 -7.89 17.20
N THR A 99 10.56 -8.74 16.60
CA THR A 99 10.46 -10.22 16.69
C THR A 99 11.82 -10.89 16.99
N PRO A 100 12.46 -10.63 18.14
CA PRO A 100 13.73 -11.25 18.49
C PRO A 100 13.69 -12.80 18.56
N GLU A 101 12.49 -13.40 18.65
CA GLU A 101 12.22 -14.84 18.68
C GLU A 101 12.03 -15.49 17.30
N LYS A 102 12.04 -14.71 16.20
CA LYS A 102 11.88 -15.22 14.82
C LYS A 102 13.01 -16.18 14.38
N GLY A 103 14.05 -16.30 15.18
CA GLY A 103 15.31 -16.95 14.83
C GLY A 103 16.35 -15.93 14.39
N LYS A 104 17.40 -16.42 13.73
CA LYS A 104 18.57 -15.59 13.40
C LYS A 104 18.24 -14.41 12.46
N GLN A 105 18.74 -13.22 12.80
CA GLN A 105 18.51 -11.99 12.04
C GLN A 105 19.79 -11.14 11.94
N GLY A 106 20.07 -10.55 10.78
CA GLY A 106 21.23 -9.69 10.56
C GLY A 106 20.92 -8.23 10.89
N ILE A 107 21.67 -7.62 11.82
CA ILE A 107 21.50 -6.22 12.21
C ILE A 107 22.41 -5.32 11.38
N LEU A 108 23.74 -5.56 11.46
CA LEU A 108 24.78 -4.86 10.70
C LEU A 108 25.77 -5.89 10.18
N THR A 109 25.88 -6.10 8.88
CA THR A 109 26.62 -7.24 8.33
C THR A 109 27.53 -6.86 7.16
N LYS A 110 28.81 -7.21 7.28
CA LYS A 110 29.74 -7.44 6.16
C LYS A 110 29.97 -8.94 6.08
N TRP A 111 28.91 -9.70 5.80
CA TRP A 111 28.89 -11.14 5.96
C TRP A 111 28.28 -11.82 4.75
N ASN A 112 28.95 -12.86 4.25
CA ASN A 112 28.38 -13.79 3.28
C ASN A 112 28.06 -15.13 3.97
N GLU A 113 26.77 -15.48 4.00
CA GLU A 113 26.24 -16.64 4.70
C GLU A 113 26.61 -17.97 4.03
N LYS A 114 26.81 -17.98 2.71
CA LYS A 114 27.17 -19.18 1.95
C LYS A 114 28.64 -19.55 2.15
N THR A 115 29.54 -18.57 2.08
CA THR A 115 30.99 -18.78 2.27
C THR A 115 31.41 -18.71 3.73
N LYS A 116 30.54 -18.23 4.62
CA LYS A 116 30.85 -18.01 6.05
C LYS A 116 32.07 -17.10 6.23
N SER A 117 32.10 -16.01 5.48
CA SER A 117 33.22 -15.05 5.48
C SER A 117 32.76 -13.66 5.91
N GLY A 118 33.63 -12.97 6.65
CA GLY A 118 33.45 -11.57 7.04
C GLY A 118 33.08 -11.42 8.51
N TYR A 119 32.25 -10.43 8.82
CA TYR A 119 31.85 -10.12 10.20
C TYR A 119 30.44 -9.47 10.25
N GLY A 120 29.78 -9.56 11.40
CA GLY A 120 28.49 -8.89 11.59
C GLY A 120 27.91 -9.00 13.00
N LEU A 121 26.93 -8.14 13.28
CA LEU A 121 26.05 -8.19 14.44
C LEU A 121 24.72 -8.85 14.05
N PHE A 122 24.23 -9.75 14.89
CA PHE A 122 23.04 -10.55 14.66
C PHE A 122 22.18 -10.66 15.91
N ILE A 123 20.92 -11.03 15.74
CA ILE A 123 20.15 -11.76 16.76
C ILE A 123 20.35 -13.25 16.48
N ASP A 124 20.66 -14.05 17.49
CA ASP A 124 20.82 -15.50 17.38
C ASP A 124 19.52 -16.29 17.59
N GLU A 125 19.56 -17.61 17.42
CA GLU A 125 18.41 -18.51 17.59
C GLU A 125 17.81 -18.51 19.01
N ASN A 126 18.54 -17.98 20.00
CA ASN A 126 18.08 -17.89 21.39
C ASN A 126 17.55 -16.49 21.73
N SER A 127 17.35 -15.62 20.74
CA SER A 127 16.93 -14.22 20.90
C SER A 127 17.96 -13.34 21.59
N CYS A 128 19.23 -13.73 21.58
CA CYS A 128 20.33 -12.94 22.14
C CYS A 128 21.04 -12.15 21.05
N LEU A 129 21.58 -10.99 21.39
CA LEU A 129 22.54 -10.31 20.52
C LEU A 129 23.77 -11.22 20.34
N SER A 130 24.33 -11.26 19.14
CA SER A 130 25.56 -12.00 18.85
C SER A 130 26.45 -11.27 17.85
N VAL A 131 27.75 -11.57 17.90
CA VAL A 131 28.73 -11.17 16.89
C VAL A 131 29.32 -12.41 16.24
N MET A 132 29.41 -12.39 14.91
CA MET A 132 30.04 -13.46 14.13
C MET A 132 31.26 -12.94 13.39
N ILE A 133 32.30 -13.78 13.33
CA ILE A 133 33.52 -13.57 12.53
C ILE A 133 33.81 -14.87 11.79
N GLY A 134 34.08 -14.79 10.49
CA GLY A 134 34.22 -15.96 9.62
C GLY A 134 35.44 -15.84 8.71
N ASP A 135 36.19 -16.94 8.58
CA ASP A 135 37.44 -17.00 7.81
C ASP A 135 37.26 -17.37 6.33
N GLY A 136 36.03 -17.69 5.91
CA GLY A 136 35.74 -18.16 4.56
C GLY A 136 36.27 -19.56 4.23
N ALA A 137 36.90 -20.25 5.18
CA ALA A 137 37.36 -21.64 5.08
C ALA A 137 36.48 -22.59 5.90
N GLY A 138 35.33 -22.10 6.37
CA GLY A 138 34.32 -22.87 7.09
C GLY A 138 34.36 -22.71 8.61
N GLN A 139 35.34 -22.01 9.18
CA GLN A 139 35.35 -21.70 10.61
C GLN A 139 34.61 -20.39 10.88
N VAL A 140 33.80 -20.41 11.93
CA VAL A 140 33.04 -19.25 12.39
C VAL A 140 33.18 -19.15 13.90
N MET A 141 33.62 -17.99 14.36
CA MET A 141 33.46 -17.60 15.75
C MET A 141 32.09 -16.94 15.91
N ASN A 142 31.34 -17.37 16.91
CA ASN A 142 30.09 -16.76 17.34
C ASN A 142 30.17 -16.48 18.84
N LEU A 143 29.94 -15.23 19.24
CA LEU A 143 29.85 -14.82 20.63
C LEU A 143 28.45 -14.27 20.89
N SER A 144 27.70 -14.90 21.80
CA SER A 144 26.37 -14.49 22.23
C SER A 144 26.45 -13.59 23.47
N SER A 145 25.46 -12.70 23.64
CA SER A 145 25.33 -11.87 24.84
C SER A 145 24.79 -12.66 26.04
N GLU A 146 24.32 -13.89 25.83
CA GLU A 146 23.71 -14.78 26.84
C GLU A 146 22.47 -14.16 27.55
N LYS A 147 22.01 -13.00 27.08
CA LYS A 147 20.87 -12.27 27.61
C LYS A 147 19.93 -11.92 26.47
N LYS A 148 18.67 -12.31 26.63
CA LYS A 148 17.66 -12.11 25.59
C LYS A 148 17.39 -10.62 25.38
N LEU A 149 17.25 -10.26 24.11
CA LEU A 149 16.65 -9.00 23.70
C LEU A 149 15.14 -9.08 23.97
N MET A 150 14.58 -8.01 24.51
CA MET A 150 13.14 -7.87 24.69
C MET A 150 12.54 -7.24 23.43
N ALA A 151 11.41 -7.78 22.99
CA ALA A 151 10.66 -7.18 21.89
C ALA A 151 10.18 -5.77 22.28
N LYS A 152 10.28 -4.83 21.33
CA LYS A 152 9.83 -3.45 21.48
C LYS A 152 10.51 -2.70 22.63
N VAL A 153 11.83 -2.86 22.75
CA VAL A 153 12.70 -2.13 23.68
C VAL A 153 13.88 -1.58 22.90
N TRP A 154 14.23 -0.32 23.12
CA TRP A 154 15.45 0.25 22.54
C TRP A 154 16.70 -0.27 23.25
N TYR A 155 17.73 -0.62 22.49
CA TYR A 155 19.05 -0.99 23.00
C TYR A 155 20.14 -0.21 22.28
N LEU A 156 21.17 0.22 23.00
CA LEU A 156 22.48 0.46 22.41
C LEU A 156 23.20 -0.90 22.35
N VAL A 157 23.52 -1.34 21.14
CA VAL A 157 24.27 -2.58 20.90
C VAL A 157 25.61 -2.28 20.25
N ALA A 158 26.65 -3.01 20.64
CA ALA A 158 27.95 -2.90 20.00
C ALA A 158 28.76 -4.18 20.08
N ALA A 159 29.57 -4.45 19.06
CA ALA A 159 30.63 -5.46 19.12
C ALA A 159 31.95 -4.84 18.70
N SER A 160 33.02 -5.09 19.46
CA SER A 160 34.38 -4.68 19.13
C SER A 160 35.28 -5.91 19.03
N TYR A 161 36.14 -5.93 18.02
CA TYR A 161 37.14 -6.97 17.80
C TYR A 161 38.49 -6.36 17.48
N ASP A 162 39.51 -6.77 18.23
CA ASP A 162 40.91 -6.40 18.01
C ASP A 162 41.68 -7.60 17.48
N ALA A 163 42.10 -7.53 16.22
CA ALA A 163 42.85 -8.60 15.55
C ALA A 163 44.29 -8.78 16.04
N GLU A 164 44.86 -7.82 16.77
CA GLU A 164 46.19 -7.94 17.35
C GLU A 164 46.16 -8.73 18.65
N THR A 165 45.20 -8.43 19.52
CA THR A 165 45.04 -9.10 20.83
C THR A 165 44.10 -10.30 20.78
N GLY A 166 43.30 -10.44 19.72
CA GLY A 166 42.24 -11.42 19.60
C GLY A 166 41.01 -11.13 20.47
N LYS A 167 40.96 -10.00 21.18
CA LYS A 167 39.85 -9.70 22.10
C LYS A 167 38.58 -9.34 21.33
N VAL A 168 37.47 -9.98 21.71
CA VAL A 168 36.11 -9.67 21.25
C VAL A 168 35.31 -9.20 22.46
N LYS A 169 34.59 -8.09 22.32
CA LYS A 169 33.65 -7.60 23.34
C LYS A 169 32.29 -7.36 22.72
N LEU A 170 31.24 -7.75 23.44
CA LEU A 170 29.84 -7.56 23.04
C LEU A 170 29.10 -6.78 24.12
N TYR A 171 28.38 -5.74 23.72
CA TYR A 171 27.62 -4.82 24.57
C TYR A 171 26.15 -4.84 24.17
N GLN A 172 25.26 -4.97 25.17
CA GLN A 172 23.82 -4.88 25.03
C GLN A 172 23.27 -4.07 26.22
N GLU A 173 22.81 -2.85 25.97
CA GLU A 173 22.35 -1.95 27.04
C GLU A 173 20.97 -1.34 26.69
N PRO A 174 19.92 -1.61 27.47
CA PRO A 174 18.59 -1.06 27.22
C PRO A 174 18.56 0.46 27.42
N CYS A 175 17.89 1.17 26.52
CA CYS A 175 17.82 2.63 26.44
C CYS A 175 16.35 3.10 26.42
N VAL A 176 15.60 2.84 27.49
CA VAL A 176 14.17 3.17 27.57
C VAL A 176 13.95 4.52 28.24
N THR A 177 13.10 5.35 27.64
CA THR A 177 12.58 6.59 28.23
C THR A 177 11.08 6.44 28.46
N PRO A 178 10.40 7.43 29.09
CA PRO A 178 8.94 7.41 29.20
C PRO A 178 8.20 7.39 27.85
N THR A 179 8.85 7.78 26.76
CA THR A 179 8.17 8.10 25.49
C THR A 179 8.74 7.41 24.25
N ASN A 180 10.01 6.98 24.21
CA ASN A 180 10.71 6.52 23.00
C ASN A 180 10.19 5.22 22.35
N GLY A 181 8.94 4.82 22.61
CA GLY A 181 8.29 3.64 22.06
C GLY A 181 8.63 2.39 22.86
N GLY A 182 7.66 1.48 22.98
CA GLY A 182 7.86 0.18 23.62
C GLY A 182 7.01 -0.09 24.85
N LEU A 183 7.39 -1.16 25.55
CA LEU A 183 6.82 -1.56 26.83
C LEU A 183 7.58 -0.81 27.94
N GLY A 184 6.89 0.03 28.72
CA GLY A 184 7.51 1.05 29.58
C GLY A 184 8.57 0.56 30.57
N MET A 185 9.26 1.49 31.23
CA MET A 185 10.46 1.24 32.07
C MET A 185 10.32 0.11 33.10
N SER A 186 9.12 -0.18 33.59
CA SER A 186 8.87 -1.28 34.54
C SER A 186 9.19 -2.67 33.96
N LEU A 187 9.14 -2.83 32.63
CA LEU A 187 9.53 -4.09 31.98
C LEU A 187 11.02 -4.41 32.20
N LEU A 188 11.85 -3.38 32.37
CA LEU A 188 13.27 -3.52 32.64
C LEU A 188 13.57 -3.83 34.11
N HIS A 189 12.62 -4.22 34.96
CA HIS A 189 12.93 -4.52 36.36
C HIS A 189 13.03 -6.03 36.61
N PRO A 190 14.22 -6.59 36.95
CA PRO A 190 15.53 -5.91 37.06
C PRO A 190 16.27 -5.79 35.71
N ALA A 191 16.99 -4.68 35.49
CA ALA A 191 17.56 -4.36 34.17
C ALA A 191 18.70 -5.30 33.79
N ASP A 192 19.31 -5.93 34.79
CA ASP A 192 20.37 -6.94 34.67
C ASP A 192 19.90 -8.26 34.02
N GLU A 193 18.58 -8.45 33.85
CA GLU A 193 18.03 -9.59 33.10
C GLU A 193 18.22 -9.44 31.58
N THR A 194 18.40 -8.22 31.09
CA THR A 194 18.59 -7.96 29.65
C THR A 194 19.86 -7.16 29.32
N THR A 195 20.47 -6.50 30.31
CA THR A 195 21.77 -5.85 30.13
C THR A 195 22.88 -6.91 30.07
N SER A 196 23.82 -6.78 29.13
CA SER A 196 24.94 -7.70 28.98
C SER A 196 26.24 -7.04 28.54
N PHE A 197 27.34 -7.53 29.10
CA PHE A 197 28.70 -7.27 28.65
C PHE A 197 29.50 -8.58 28.70
N ILE A 198 29.93 -9.05 27.53
CA ILE A 198 30.71 -10.29 27.40
C ILE A 198 32.06 -9.96 26.75
N GLU A 199 33.15 -10.52 27.29
CA GLU A 199 34.49 -10.47 26.71
C GLU A 199 34.98 -11.90 26.46
N ALA A 200 35.52 -12.14 25.27
CA ALA A 200 36.12 -13.41 24.87
C ALA A 200 37.42 -13.18 24.08
N THR A 201 38.19 -14.25 23.86
CA THR A 201 39.36 -14.23 22.99
C THR A 201 39.12 -15.11 21.78
N ASN A 202 39.45 -14.60 20.60
CA ASN A 202 39.27 -15.25 19.30
C ASN A 202 40.48 -14.98 18.40
N ASN A 203 41.09 -16.05 17.90
CA ASN A 203 42.20 -15.96 16.95
C ASN A 203 41.74 -15.91 15.49
N LEU A 204 40.45 -16.13 15.22
CA LEU A 204 39.88 -16.11 13.88
C LEU A 204 39.73 -14.67 13.37
N LYS A 205 40.32 -14.36 12.22
CA LYS A 205 40.21 -13.04 11.59
C LYS A 205 39.10 -13.04 10.54
N PRO A 206 38.35 -11.93 10.38
CA PRO A 206 37.36 -11.82 9.33
C PRO A 206 38.02 -11.90 7.95
N ARG A 207 37.46 -12.75 7.09
CA ARG A 207 37.90 -12.87 5.70
C ARG A 207 37.21 -11.83 4.82
N ALA A 208 38.02 -11.03 4.12
CA ALA A 208 37.55 -10.13 3.08
C ALA A 208 36.72 -10.87 2.02
N ASN A 209 35.65 -10.24 1.56
CA ASN A 209 34.73 -10.77 0.56
C ASN A 209 34.09 -9.63 -0.25
N ASP A 210 33.32 -9.99 -1.27
CA ASP A 210 32.66 -9.04 -2.18
C ASP A 210 31.22 -8.69 -1.76
N ALA A 211 30.74 -9.22 -0.62
CA ALA A 211 29.42 -8.88 -0.11
C ALA A 211 29.33 -7.39 0.21
N PRO A 212 28.23 -6.68 -0.14
CA PRO A 212 28.03 -5.32 0.36
C PRO A 212 27.89 -5.31 1.89
N PHE A 213 28.00 -4.12 2.50
CA PHE A 213 27.62 -3.96 3.89
C PHE A 213 26.11 -3.75 3.98
N LEU A 214 25.40 -4.64 4.68
CA LEU A 214 23.95 -4.59 4.82
C LEU A 214 23.55 -4.17 6.24
N MET A 215 22.43 -3.45 6.32
CA MET A 215 21.74 -3.19 7.58
C MET A 215 20.35 -3.81 7.51
N ALA A 216 19.92 -4.47 8.57
CA ALA A 216 18.68 -5.25 8.66
C ALA A 216 18.61 -6.49 7.75
N ALA A 217 19.73 -6.97 7.21
CA ALA A 217 19.82 -8.23 6.47
C ALA A 217 21.26 -8.77 6.44
N CYS A 218 21.41 -9.91 5.77
CA CYS A 218 22.65 -10.63 5.54
C CYS A 218 22.77 -11.04 4.06
N THR A 219 23.98 -11.12 3.51
CA THR A 219 24.20 -11.53 2.12
C THR A 219 24.26 -13.06 2.01
N LEU A 220 23.48 -13.65 1.10
CA LEU A 220 23.59 -15.06 0.70
C LEU A 220 24.41 -15.23 -0.59
N VAL A 221 24.19 -14.35 -1.56
CA VAL A 221 24.93 -14.27 -2.83
C VAL A 221 25.34 -12.82 -3.03
N ASP A 222 26.64 -12.56 -3.22
CA ASP A 222 27.20 -11.20 -3.30
C ASP A 222 26.56 -10.35 -4.41
N ARG A 223 26.21 -10.99 -5.52
CA ARG A 223 25.70 -10.37 -6.75
C ARG A 223 24.59 -11.22 -7.35
N ALA A 224 23.36 -10.71 -7.33
CA ALA A 224 22.18 -11.44 -7.80
C ALA A 224 21.68 -10.99 -9.18
N LYS A 225 22.43 -10.16 -9.91
CA LYS A 225 22.03 -9.57 -11.21
C LYS A 225 20.69 -8.82 -11.17
N ARG A 226 20.29 -8.35 -9.99
CA ARG A 226 19.18 -7.42 -9.80
C ARG A 226 19.76 -6.04 -9.61
N TYR A 227 19.12 -5.00 -10.14
CA TYR A 227 19.67 -3.65 -10.11
C TYR A 227 18.65 -2.65 -9.59
N ILE A 228 19.13 -1.60 -8.92
CA ILE A 228 18.35 -0.39 -8.64
C ILE A 228 18.92 0.78 -9.43
N GLN A 229 18.01 1.56 -10.01
CA GLN A 229 18.32 2.83 -10.68
C GLN A 229 17.01 3.58 -10.99
N GLY A 230 17.05 4.92 -10.92
CA GLY A 230 15.94 5.75 -11.37
C GLY A 230 14.71 5.72 -10.46
N GLY A 231 13.69 6.50 -10.81
CA GLY A 231 12.50 6.68 -9.97
C GLY A 231 12.86 7.08 -8.53
N HIS A 232 12.37 6.33 -7.55
CA HIS A 232 12.68 6.51 -6.13
C HIS A 232 14.13 6.14 -5.72
N TYR A 233 14.93 5.64 -6.67
CA TYR A 233 16.39 5.44 -6.58
C TYR A 233 17.16 6.44 -7.46
N LYS A 234 16.63 7.65 -7.70
CA LYS A 234 17.25 8.67 -8.58
C LYS A 234 18.69 9.05 -8.19
N GLU A 235 19.06 8.91 -6.91
CA GLU A 235 20.42 9.18 -6.42
C GLU A 235 21.42 8.08 -6.82
N ALA A 236 20.96 6.90 -7.26
CA ALA A 236 21.80 5.87 -7.86
C ALA A 236 22.14 6.25 -9.32
N ILE A 237 23.15 7.10 -9.50
CA ILE A 237 23.56 7.62 -10.81
C ILE A 237 23.93 6.48 -11.79
N ASN A 238 24.59 5.44 -11.28
CA ASN A 238 24.88 4.20 -12.01
C ASN A 238 24.04 3.06 -11.42
N PRO A 239 23.68 2.02 -12.21
CA PRO A 239 22.99 0.85 -11.69
C PRO A 239 23.76 0.22 -10.53
N ILE A 240 23.09 0.02 -9.40
CA ILE A 240 23.67 -0.67 -8.24
C ILE A 240 23.15 -2.10 -8.26
N GLU A 241 24.08 -3.06 -8.40
CA GLU A 241 23.75 -4.48 -8.33
C GLU A 241 23.44 -4.88 -6.87
N LEU A 242 22.30 -5.53 -6.66
CA LEU A 242 21.86 -6.01 -5.37
C LEU A 242 22.39 -7.42 -5.08
N PRO A 243 22.68 -7.76 -3.82
CA PRO A 243 22.92 -9.12 -3.40
C PRO A 243 21.63 -9.94 -3.39
N GLU A 244 21.71 -11.25 -3.20
CA GLU A 244 20.60 -12.02 -2.65
C GLU A 244 20.65 -11.90 -1.13
N GLN A 245 19.63 -11.31 -0.52
CA GLN A 245 19.55 -11.13 0.93
C GLN A 245 18.92 -12.33 1.64
N THR A 246 19.28 -12.52 2.92
CA THR A 246 18.69 -13.50 3.85
C THR A 246 18.76 -12.95 5.29
N LEU A 247 18.16 -13.66 6.26
CA LEU A 247 18.17 -13.31 7.69
C LEU A 247 17.71 -11.86 7.93
N THR A 248 16.60 -11.46 7.30
CA THR A 248 16.03 -10.11 7.41
C THR A 248 15.58 -9.82 8.84
N TYR A 249 15.92 -8.64 9.31
CA TYR A 249 15.62 -8.17 10.66
C TYR A 249 14.27 -7.45 10.71
N ASN A 250 13.47 -7.76 11.73
CA ASN A 250 12.27 -7.00 12.04
C ASN A 250 12.53 -6.08 13.22
N GLY A 251 12.38 -4.78 13.00
CA GLY A 251 12.57 -3.76 14.02
C GLY A 251 13.25 -2.51 13.51
N LYS A 252 13.42 -1.53 14.40
CA LYS A 252 14.04 -0.25 14.04
C LYS A 252 15.55 -0.31 14.22
N ILE A 253 16.26 0.37 13.33
CA ILE A 253 17.69 0.68 13.49
C ILE A 253 17.85 2.20 13.47
N ASP A 254 18.70 2.72 14.35
CA ASP A 254 19.02 4.14 14.46
C ASP A 254 20.54 4.30 14.68
N ARG A 255 21.13 5.31 14.00
CA ARG A 255 22.55 5.69 14.06
C ARG A 255 23.55 4.52 13.95
N PRO A 256 23.51 3.69 12.90
CA PRO A 256 24.49 2.63 12.73
C PRO A 256 25.88 3.18 12.41
N ARG A 257 26.92 2.52 12.93
CA ARG A 257 28.33 2.93 12.77
C ARG A 257 29.23 1.72 12.52
N LEU A 258 30.28 1.95 11.74
CA LEU A 258 31.40 1.02 11.57
C LEU A 258 32.71 1.76 11.79
N SER A 259 33.57 1.24 12.66
CA SER A 259 34.94 1.73 12.89
C SER A 259 35.96 0.65 12.57
N LYS A 260 37.17 1.05 12.15
CA LYS A 260 38.30 0.15 11.81
C LYS A 260 39.15 -0.27 13.02
N LYS A 261 38.73 0.13 14.22
CA LYS A 261 39.42 -0.07 15.49
C LYS A 261 38.44 -0.68 16.50
N ALA A 262 38.95 -1.52 17.41
CA ALA A 262 38.22 -1.92 18.60
C ALA A 262 38.11 -0.74 19.58
N LEU A 263 36.93 -0.12 19.61
CA LEU A 263 36.63 1.02 20.48
C LEU A 263 36.38 0.60 21.93
N SER A 264 36.73 1.48 22.86
CA SER A 264 36.34 1.43 24.27
C SER A 264 34.86 1.80 24.48
N LYS A 265 34.28 1.46 25.65
CA LYS A 265 32.89 1.79 25.99
C LYS A 265 32.61 3.30 25.89
N SER A 266 33.53 4.15 26.36
CA SER A 266 33.37 5.61 26.28
C SER A 266 33.44 6.15 24.85
N GLU A 267 34.30 5.59 23.99
CA GLU A 267 34.33 5.92 22.56
C GLU A 267 33.01 5.50 21.88
N ILE A 268 32.47 4.31 22.20
CA ILE A 268 31.18 3.81 21.70
C ILE A 268 30.03 4.75 22.08
N GLU A 269 29.92 5.12 23.36
CA GLU A 269 28.90 6.05 23.87
C GLU A 269 29.02 7.43 23.25
N SER A 270 30.24 7.93 23.07
CA SER A 270 30.47 9.21 22.39
C SER A 270 29.99 9.17 20.95
N LEU A 271 30.31 8.11 20.22
CA LEU A 271 29.92 7.95 18.81
C LEU A 271 28.41 7.70 18.64
N ALA A 272 27.79 7.04 19.62
CA ALA A 272 26.35 6.81 19.67
C ALA A 272 25.57 8.14 19.80
N ARG A 273 26.06 9.08 20.61
CA ARG A 273 25.47 10.44 20.73
C ARG A 273 25.56 11.26 19.45
N GLY A 274 26.62 11.08 18.65
CA GLY A 274 26.75 11.72 17.35
C GLY A 274 28.19 11.85 16.85
N TYR A 275 28.41 11.55 15.56
CA TYR A 275 29.73 11.58 14.93
C TYR A 275 30.37 12.97 14.93
N GLY A 276 29.59 14.04 14.68
CA GLY A 276 30.10 15.41 14.64
C GLY A 276 30.65 15.92 15.98
N GLY A 277 30.20 15.35 17.11
CA GLY A 277 30.66 15.71 18.46
C GLY A 277 31.89 14.95 18.93
N CYS A 278 32.38 13.97 18.17
CA CYS A 278 33.56 13.17 18.53
C CYS A 278 34.88 13.93 18.28
N THR A 279 35.93 13.54 19.02
CA THR A 279 37.29 14.09 18.80
C THR A 279 37.81 13.75 17.40
N ALA A 280 38.80 14.51 16.91
CA ALA A 280 39.37 14.26 15.59
C ALA A 280 40.00 12.86 15.48
N GLU A 281 40.62 12.39 16.55
CA GLU A 281 41.24 11.07 16.64
C GLU A 281 40.18 9.98 16.48
N LEU A 282 39.10 10.03 17.27
CA LEU A 282 38.01 9.03 17.15
C LEU A 282 37.37 9.07 15.76
N ARG A 283 37.10 10.27 15.22
CA ARG A 283 36.51 10.41 13.88
C ARG A 283 37.38 9.77 12.78
N SER A 284 38.70 9.83 12.91
CA SER A 284 39.63 9.22 11.94
C SER A 284 39.62 7.68 11.93
N GLU A 285 39.05 7.06 12.96
CA GLU A 285 38.88 5.62 13.09
C GLU A 285 37.53 5.11 12.57
N VAL A 286 36.58 6.00 12.28
CA VAL A 286 35.24 5.65 11.78
C VAL A 286 35.26 5.48 10.27
N ILE A 287 34.84 4.31 9.79
CA ILE A 287 34.68 4.03 8.35
C ILE A 287 33.34 4.59 7.85
N GLY A 288 32.26 4.36 8.58
CA GLY A 288 30.92 4.80 8.20
C GLY A 288 30.12 5.28 9.41
N ALA A 289 29.48 6.42 9.25
CA ALA A 289 28.53 6.99 10.21
C ALA A 289 27.26 7.41 9.46
N TRP A 290 26.38 6.44 9.25
CA TRP A 290 25.17 6.63 8.48
C TRP A 290 24.09 7.32 9.32
N ASP A 291 23.55 8.39 8.77
CA ASP A 291 22.57 9.22 9.44
C ASP A 291 21.23 9.17 8.71
N PHE A 292 20.26 8.50 9.32
CA PHE A 292 18.95 8.28 8.74
C PHE A 292 18.03 9.51 8.82
N HIS A 293 18.42 10.57 9.52
CA HIS A 293 17.68 11.84 9.51
C HIS A 293 18.38 12.95 8.71
N ALA A 294 19.60 12.73 8.21
CA ALA A 294 20.39 13.75 7.52
C ALA A 294 19.73 14.33 6.25
N ASN A 295 18.84 13.59 5.60
CA ASN A 295 18.07 14.06 4.44
C ASN A 295 16.58 14.29 4.73
N ILE A 296 16.17 14.40 6.00
CA ILE A 296 14.84 14.89 6.34
C ILE A 296 14.73 16.35 5.89
N THR A 297 13.78 16.60 5.00
CA THR A 297 13.38 17.94 4.56
C THR A 297 11.91 18.13 4.92
N LYS A 298 11.10 18.73 4.04
CA LYS A 298 9.64 18.70 4.20
C LYS A 298 9.07 17.29 4.06
N ASN A 299 9.81 16.35 3.47
CA ASN A 299 9.47 14.94 3.41
C ASN A 299 10.71 14.05 3.70
N ILE A 300 10.53 12.72 3.71
CA ILE A 300 11.62 11.74 3.86
C ILE A 300 11.45 10.54 2.91
N ALA A 301 10.99 10.81 1.68
CA ALA A 301 10.72 9.79 0.67
C ALA A 301 12.00 9.15 0.09
N SER A 302 13.12 9.88 0.09
CA SER A 302 14.38 9.42 -0.54
C SER A 302 14.84 8.08 0.05
N THR A 303 15.29 7.18 -0.81
CA THR A 303 15.94 5.92 -0.41
C THR A 303 17.41 6.12 -0.06
N PHE A 304 17.97 7.29 -0.31
CA PHE A 304 19.39 7.57 -0.08
C PHE A 304 19.71 7.68 1.41
N ILE A 305 20.80 7.03 1.82
CA ILE A 305 21.35 7.04 3.18
C ILE A 305 22.71 7.74 3.15
N ILE A 306 22.81 8.84 3.88
CA ILE A 306 24.01 9.66 3.91
C ILE A 306 25.00 9.09 4.93
N ASP A 307 26.23 8.84 4.48
CA ASP A 307 27.39 8.68 5.34
C ASP A 307 27.99 10.05 5.66
N THR A 308 27.98 10.41 6.95
CA THR A 308 28.47 11.71 7.43
C THR A 308 29.98 11.76 7.63
N THR A 309 30.68 10.65 7.43
CA THR A 309 32.15 10.64 7.47
C THR A 309 32.76 11.24 6.20
N SER A 310 34.08 11.40 6.21
CA SER A 310 34.83 11.80 5.01
C SER A 310 34.95 10.68 3.96
N ASN A 311 34.48 9.45 4.26
CA ASN A 311 34.55 8.34 3.32
C ASN A 311 33.44 8.34 2.28
N HIS A 312 32.30 8.96 2.59
CA HIS A 312 31.11 9.05 1.74
C HIS A 312 30.62 7.69 1.23
N LEU A 313 30.64 6.67 2.10
CA LEU A 313 30.10 5.34 1.83
C LEU A 313 28.57 5.35 1.94
N ASN A 314 27.93 6.11 1.07
CA ASN A 314 26.47 6.28 1.07
C ASN A 314 25.76 4.98 0.71
N GLY A 315 24.52 4.87 1.17
CA GLY A 315 23.68 3.68 1.02
C GLY A 315 22.35 3.93 0.34
N PHE A 316 21.65 2.84 0.08
CA PHE A 316 20.30 2.85 -0.47
C PHE A 316 19.40 1.91 0.32
N VAL A 317 18.23 2.41 0.70
CA VAL A 317 17.15 1.65 1.31
C VAL A 317 16.47 0.80 0.24
N ILE A 318 16.38 -0.52 0.43
CA ILE A 318 15.76 -1.47 -0.48
C ILE A 318 14.40 -1.92 0.06
N ASN A 319 13.43 -2.11 -0.83
CA ASN A 319 12.05 -2.55 -0.53
C ASN A 319 11.21 -1.58 0.32
N LEU A 320 11.64 -0.32 0.45
CA LEU A 320 10.87 0.79 1.07
C LEU A 320 10.22 0.50 2.45
N PRO A 321 11.02 0.23 3.50
CA PRO A 321 10.56 0.32 4.88
C PRO A 321 10.06 1.72 5.24
N CYS A 322 9.23 1.79 6.28
CA CYS A 322 8.73 3.07 6.79
C CYS A 322 9.88 3.95 7.33
N ARG A 323 9.97 5.20 6.83
CA ARG A 323 10.87 6.27 7.31
C ARG A 323 10.09 7.36 8.07
N GLY A 324 10.82 8.24 8.76
CA GLY A 324 10.20 9.21 9.67
C GLY A 324 9.62 8.52 10.91
N MET A 325 10.32 7.51 11.41
CA MET A 325 9.96 6.73 12.58
C MET A 325 10.60 7.34 13.83
N THR A 326 9.96 7.21 14.98
CA THR A 326 10.52 7.68 16.25
C THR A 326 11.83 6.95 16.55
N GLY A 327 12.88 7.72 16.85
CA GLY A 327 14.20 7.23 17.22
C GLY A 327 14.34 6.92 18.71
N TYR A 328 15.50 6.41 19.09
CA TYR A 328 15.79 6.05 20.49
C TYR A 328 15.69 7.25 21.45
N ASN A 329 15.83 8.47 20.94
CA ASN A 329 15.86 9.70 21.70
C ASN A 329 14.57 10.53 21.62
N TRP A 330 13.49 9.99 21.04
CA TRP A 330 12.24 10.72 20.89
C TRP A 330 11.62 11.07 22.25
N THR A 331 11.29 12.35 22.45
CA THR A 331 10.77 12.85 23.74
C THR A 331 9.25 12.99 23.77
N ALA A 332 8.58 12.94 22.62
CA ALA A 332 7.18 13.30 22.42
C ALA A 332 6.84 14.81 22.53
N ASP A 333 7.84 15.68 22.68
CA ASP A 333 7.61 17.13 22.64
C ASP A 333 7.24 17.62 21.24
N GLU A 334 7.64 16.88 20.21
CA GLU A 334 7.32 17.14 18.81
C GLU A 334 6.80 15.85 18.16
N MET A 335 5.69 15.99 17.44
CA MET A 335 4.99 14.88 16.77
C MET A 335 5.26 14.88 15.26
N VAL A 336 5.76 16.00 14.72
CA VAL A 336 6.06 16.18 13.30
C VAL A 336 7.55 15.98 13.06
N TYR A 337 7.90 14.88 12.39
CA TYR A 337 9.30 14.44 12.27
C TYR A 337 10.25 15.48 11.67
N HIS A 338 9.78 16.33 10.75
CA HIS A 338 10.61 17.32 10.09
C HIS A 338 10.75 18.65 10.84
N HIS A 339 10.08 18.80 11.99
CA HIS A 339 10.33 19.90 12.92
C HIS A 339 11.49 19.59 13.88
N LYS A 340 11.71 18.31 14.19
CA LYS A 340 12.76 17.83 15.10
C LYS A 340 13.45 16.56 14.55
N PRO A 341 14.08 16.65 13.37
CA PRO A 341 14.58 15.48 12.62
C PRO A 341 15.53 14.59 13.43
N GLU A 342 16.30 15.16 14.35
CA GLU A 342 17.24 14.43 15.20
C GLU A 342 16.58 13.41 16.13
N GLU A 343 15.27 13.50 16.39
CA GLU A 343 14.49 12.51 17.15
C GLU A 343 13.83 11.44 16.28
N TYR A 344 14.00 11.53 14.96
CA TYR A 344 13.38 10.68 13.96
C TYR A 344 14.42 9.98 13.08
N GLY A 345 15.53 9.59 13.71
CA GLY A 345 16.66 8.89 13.09
C GLY A 345 16.46 7.38 12.90
N ALA A 346 15.23 6.87 13.07
CA ALA A 346 14.94 5.45 12.90
C ALA A 346 14.32 5.13 11.52
N ILE A 347 14.64 3.94 11.04
CA ILE A 347 13.94 3.28 9.92
C ILE A 347 13.43 1.94 10.45
N HIS A 348 12.17 1.61 10.16
CA HIS A 348 11.52 0.38 10.64
C HIS A 348 11.52 -0.69 9.55
N PHE A 349 12.33 -1.74 9.72
CA PHE A 349 12.52 -2.81 8.74
C PHE A 349 11.61 -4.01 9.02
N HIS A 350 11.18 -4.66 7.96
CA HIS A 350 10.32 -5.85 8.00
C HIS A 350 10.80 -6.87 6.95
N ASP A 351 10.55 -8.15 7.19
CA ASP A 351 10.95 -9.25 6.30
C ASP A 351 10.01 -9.48 5.11
N ASP A 352 8.89 -8.77 5.06
CA ASP A 352 7.84 -8.87 4.05
C ASP A 352 7.57 -7.55 3.30
N ASP A 353 8.40 -6.53 3.52
CA ASP A 353 8.42 -5.30 2.72
C ASP A 353 8.79 -5.57 1.26
N ILE A 354 8.14 -4.86 0.32
CA ILE A 354 8.46 -4.93 -1.10
C ILE A 354 8.03 -3.66 -1.85
N ASP A 355 8.94 -3.11 -2.64
CA ASP A 355 8.68 -1.98 -3.55
C ASP A 355 8.58 -2.42 -5.02
N ASP A 356 9.30 -3.47 -5.41
CA ASP A 356 9.39 -3.99 -6.77
C ASP A 356 9.89 -5.44 -6.75
N ALA A 357 9.20 -6.34 -7.43
CA ALA A 357 9.63 -7.72 -7.63
C ALA A 357 10.95 -7.82 -8.43
N ARG A 358 11.27 -6.79 -9.22
CA ARG A 358 12.47 -6.64 -10.05
C ARG A 358 12.69 -7.82 -10.98
N TRP A 359 11.60 -8.30 -11.57
CA TRP A 359 11.65 -9.34 -12.59
C TRP A 359 12.23 -8.81 -13.89
N GLU A 360 12.76 -9.72 -14.70
CA GLU A 360 13.10 -9.41 -16.08
C GLU A 360 11.82 -9.32 -16.93
N VAL A 361 11.85 -8.45 -17.95
CA VAL A 361 10.73 -8.28 -18.90
C VAL A 361 10.61 -9.54 -19.76
N ASP A 362 9.39 -10.08 -19.87
CA ASP A 362 9.09 -11.25 -20.73
C ASP A 362 8.63 -10.81 -22.12
N PHE A 363 7.75 -9.81 -22.18
CA PHE A 363 7.25 -9.26 -23.43
C PHE A 363 6.79 -7.80 -23.28
N THR A 364 6.61 -7.15 -24.43
CA THR A 364 6.09 -5.78 -24.51
C THR A 364 4.85 -5.74 -25.38
N PHE A 365 3.94 -4.81 -25.07
CA PHE A 365 2.80 -4.46 -25.90
C PHE A 365 2.93 -3.00 -26.32
N THR A 366 3.05 -2.74 -27.61
CA THR A 366 2.92 -1.38 -28.17
C THR A 366 1.45 -1.14 -28.47
N VAL A 367 0.86 -0.16 -27.79
CA VAL A 367 -0.56 0.18 -27.96
C VAL A 367 -0.81 0.67 -29.40
N PRO A 368 -1.75 0.07 -30.15
CA PRO A 368 -2.08 0.52 -31.51
C PRO A 368 -2.57 1.97 -31.56
N ASP A 369 -2.40 2.62 -32.72
CA ASP A 369 -2.89 3.98 -32.96
C ASP A 369 -4.41 4.11 -32.85
N LEU A 370 -5.13 3.11 -33.38
CA LEU A 370 -6.57 3.05 -33.42
C LEU A 370 -7.03 1.98 -32.44
N ILE A 371 -7.32 2.40 -31.22
CA ILE A 371 -7.79 1.55 -30.13
C ILE A 371 -8.75 2.33 -29.25
N ARG A 372 -9.75 1.64 -28.70
CA ARG A 372 -10.71 2.26 -27.79
C ARG A 372 -10.05 2.52 -26.44
N SER A 373 -10.39 3.65 -25.83
CA SER A 373 -10.13 3.88 -24.42
C SER A 373 -10.87 2.83 -23.59
N GLY A 374 -10.26 2.29 -22.52
CA GLY A 374 -10.89 1.20 -21.77
C GLY A 374 -9.96 0.46 -20.82
N VAL A 375 -10.53 -0.54 -20.14
CA VAL A 375 -9.79 -1.49 -19.28
C VAL A 375 -9.39 -2.71 -20.10
N TYR A 376 -8.13 -3.09 -20.02
CA TYR A 376 -7.52 -4.19 -20.78
C TYR A 376 -6.76 -5.11 -19.83
N ALA A 377 -6.36 -6.28 -20.32
CA ALA A 377 -5.43 -7.15 -19.64
C ALA A 377 -4.57 -7.94 -20.64
N ALA A 378 -3.37 -8.33 -20.20
CA ALA A 378 -2.69 -9.47 -20.79
C ALA A 378 -3.21 -10.74 -20.11
N ARG A 379 -3.94 -11.58 -20.84
CA ARG A 379 -4.36 -12.91 -20.37
C ARG A 379 -3.25 -13.91 -20.65
N LEU A 380 -2.86 -14.66 -19.62
CA LEU A 380 -1.82 -15.67 -19.65
C LEU A 380 -2.46 -17.05 -19.46
N ARG A 381 -2.05 -18.05 -20.26
CA ARG A 381 -2.50 -19.45 -20.06
C ARG A 381 -1.37 -20.44 -20.27
N ILE A 382 -1.12 -21.30 -19.29
CA ILE A 382 -0.26 -22.48 -19.49
C ILE A 382 -1.04 -23.50 -20.32
N ASN A 383 -0.45 -23.97 -21.42
CA ASN A 383 -1.05 -24.95 -22.35
C ASN A 383 -2.46 -24.58 -22.87
N GLY A 384 -2.80 -23.29 -22.89
CA GLY A 384 -4.13 -22.82 -23.29
C GLY A 384 -5.26 -23.14 -22.29
N GLU A 385 -4.96 -23.64 -21.09
CA GLU A 385 -5.96 -24.06 -20.09
C GLU A 385 -6.54 -22.87 -19.31
N ASP A 386 -7.87 -22.70 -19.37
CA ASP A 386 -8.65 -21.78 -18.52
C ASP A 386 -8.96 -22.48 -17.20
N SER A 387 -8.03 -22.39 -16.24
CA SER A 387 -8.21 -22.90 -14.88
C SER A 387 -7.58 -21.96 -13.86
N PRO A 388 -8.04 -21.99 -12.60
CA PRO A 388 -7.43 -21.18 -11.54
C PRO A 388 -5.93 -21.42 -11.35
N GLU A 389 -5.38 -22.57 -11.76
CA GLU A 389 -3.94 -22.85 -11.61
C GLU A 389 -3.09 -22.36 -12.77
N THR A 390 -3.67 -22.27 -13.97
CA THR A 390 -2.96 -22.11 -15.24
C THR A 390 -3.28 -20.80 -15.96
N GLU A 391 -4.25 -20.03 -15.47
CA GLU A 391 -4.64 -18.75 -16.02
C GLU A 391 -4.30 -17.60 -15.07
N ASP A 392 -3.79 -16.51 -15.63
CA ASP A 392 -3.64 -15.24 -14.93
C ASP A 392 -3.98 -14.06 -15.85
N PHE A 393 -4.32 -12.92 -15.26
CA PHE A 393 -4.56 -11.67 -15.98
C PHE A 393 -3.70 -10.56 -15.40
N ILE A 394 -3.12 -9.73 -16.26
CA ILE A 394 -2.39 -8.53 -15.87
C ILE A 394 -3.17 -7.31 -16.38
N PRO A 395 -4.05 -6.69 -15.57
CA PRO A 395 -4.87 -5.56 -16.03
C PRO A 395 -4.07 -4.26 -16.19
N PHE A 396 -4.49 -3.47 -17.16
CA PHE A 396 -4.01 -2.12 -17.42
C PHE A 396 -5.10 -1.30 -18.14
N VAL A 397 -4.90 0.00 -18.28
CA VAL A 397 -5.84 0.94 -18.91
C VAL A 397 -5.21 1.51 -20.18
N ILE A 398 -6.00 1.57 -21.24
CA ILE A 398 -5.64 2.32 -22.44
C ILE A 398 -6.43 3.61 -22.42
N LYS A 399 -5.70 4.73 -22.45
CA LYS A 399 -6.24 6.09 -22.38
C LYS A 399 -6.69 6.57 -23.76
N PRO A 400 -7.52 7.64 -23.85
CA PRO A 400 -7.68 8.34 -25.12
C PRO A 400 -6.36 8.94 -25.61
N PRO A 401 -6.23 9.28 -26.91
CA PRO A 401 -5.03 9.92 -27.43
C PRO A 401 -4.62 11.16 -26.61
N LYS A 402 -3.31 11.34 -26.39
CA LYS A 402 -2.76 12.39 -25.52
C LYS A 402 -3.33 13.79 -25.84
N GLY A 403 -3.87 14.45 -24.81
CA GLY A 403 -4.46 15.79 -24.91
C GLY A 403 -5.79 15.85 -25.67
N LYS A 404 -6.40 14.71 -25.99
CA LYS A 404 -7.69 14.60 -26.66
C LYS A 404 -8.65 13.78 -25.80
N THR A 405 -9.93 13.84 -26.17
CA THR A 405 -10.98 12.94 -25.70
C THR A 405 -11.55 12.19 -26.90
N THR A 406 -12.12 11.02 -26.64
CA THR A 406 -12.94 10.25 -27.60
C THR A 406 -14.40 10.12 -27.17
N SER A 407 -14.72 10.54 -25.94
CA SER A 407 -16.09 10.73 -25.44
C SER A 407 -16.25 12.04 -24.65
N ASN A 408 -17.50 12.42 -24.38
CA ASN A 408 -17.86 13.48 -23.44
C ASN A 408 -18.00 12.96 -21.99
N LEU A 409 -18.00 11.64 -21.81
CA LEU A 409 -18.06 10.95 -20.53
C LEU A 409 -16.69 10.36 -20.19
N LEU A 410 -16.22 10.62 -18.97
CA LEU A 410 -15.00 10.03 -18.41
C LEU A 410 -15.35 9.09 -17.27
N PHE A 411 -14.73 7.91 -17.24
CA PHE A 411 -14.66 7.06 -16.07
C PHE A 411 -13.26 7.12 -15.45
N VAL A 412 -13.17 7.56 -14.19
CA VAL A 412 -11.93 7.55 -13.40
C VAL A 412 -11.88 6.26 -12.58
N LEU A 413 -11.03 5.34 -13.01
CA LEU A 413 -10.83 4.04 -12.37
C LEU A 413 -10.04 4.22 -11.06
N PRO A 414 -10.55 3.76 -9.90
CA PRO A 414 -9.97 4.03 -8.58
C PRO A 414 -8.72 3.19 -8.27
N THR A 415 -7.71 3.25 -9.13
CA THR A 415 -6.48 2.44 -9.03
C THR A 415 -5.66 2.71 -7.76
N ASN A 416 -5.84 3.86 -7.11
CA ASN A 416 -5.18 4.14 -5.86
C ASN A 416 -5.78 3.27 -4.74
N SER A 417 -7.10 3.09 -4.73
CA SER A 417 -7.77 2.12 -3.86
C SER A 417 -7.35 0.69 -4.19
N TYR A 418 -7.16 0.34 -5.46
CA TYR A 418 -6.70 -1.01 -5.84
C TYR A 418 -5.32 -1.33 -5.23
N MET A 419 -4.42 -0.35 -5.21
CA MET A 419 -3.12 -0.49 -4.56
C MET A 419 -3.22 -0.54 -3.05
N ALA A 420 -4.17 0.17 -2.44
CA ALA A 420 -4.37 0.10 -0.99
C ALA A 420 -4.85 -1.30 -0.56
N TYR A 421 -5.75 -1.92 -1.33
CA TYR A 421 -6.27 -3.27 -1.07
C TYR A 421 -5.40 -4.41 -1.63
N SER A 422 -4.29 -4.11 -2.33
CA SER A 422 -3.56 -5.10 -3.10
C SER A 422 -2.99 -6.23 -2.24
N ASN A 423 -3.32 -7.49 -2.58
CA ASN A 423 -2.92 -8.68 -1.84
C ASN A 423 -3.34 -8.65 -0.36
N ASP A 424 -4.57 -8.19 -0.09
CA ASP A 424 -5.17 -8.32 1.25
C ASP A 424 -5.20 -9.78 1.71
N ASN A 425 -4.91 -9.98 2.99
CA ASN A 425 -4.84 -11.29 3.63
C ASN A 425 -5.60 -11.36 4.95
N LEU A 426 -6.48 -10.38 5.23
CA LEU A 426 -7.27 -10.38 6.46
C LEU A 426 -8.15 -11.63 6.55
N GLY A 427 -8.68 -12.11 5.42
CA GLY A 427 -9.50 -13.33 5.35
C GLY A 427 -8.82 -14.61 5.82
N THR A 428 -7.49 -14.68 5.77
CA THR A 428 -6.70 -15.84 6.23
C THR A 428 -6.01 -15.60 7.58
N ASN A 429 -5.69 -14.36 7.92
CA ASN A 429 -4.84 -14.01 9.07
C ASN A 429 -5.54 -13.28 10.22
N SER A 430 -6.82 -12.92 10.09
CA SER A 430 -7.56 -12.19 11.13
C SER A 430 -8.75 -12.98 11.67
N VAL A 431 -8.80 -13.15 12.99
CA VAL A 431 -9.97 -13.75 13.68
C VAL A 431 -11.25 -12.91 13.50
N VAL A 432 -11.11 -11.64 13.14
CA VAL A 432 -12.24 -10.71 12.96
C VAL A 432 -12.88 -10.84 11.57
N ALA A 433 -12.20 -11.47 10.59
CA ALA A 433 -12.69 -11.58 9.22
C ALA A 433 -14.09 -12.19 9.11
N GLN A 434 -14.34 -13.31 9.80
CA GLN A 434 -15.66 -13.97 9.80
C GLN A 434 -16.73 -13.11 10.48
N LEU A 435 -16.36 -12.33 11.50
CA LEU A 435 -17.28 -11.42 12.20
C LEU A 435 -17.65 -10.23 11.33
N LEU A 436 -16.70 -9.69 10.56
CA LEU A 436 -16.93 -8.61 9.60
C LEU A 436 -17.83 -9.07 8.44
N ALA A 437 -17.53 -10.23 7.85
CA ALA A 437 -18.29 -10.75 6.72
C ALA A 437 -19.68 -11.28 7.12
N GLY A 438 -19.93 -11.51 8.42
CA GLY A 438 -21.17 -12.11 8.91
C GLY A 438 -21.37 -13.58 8.49
N LYS A 439 -20.35 -14.20 7.88
CA LYS A 439 -20.39 -15.55 7.31
C LYS A 439 -18.99 -16.11 7.17
N VAL A 440 -18.89 -17.41 6.90
CA VAL A 440 -17.60 -18.06 6.58
C VAL A 440 -17.04 -17.45 5.28
N PRO A 441 -15.81 -16.91 5.30
CA PRO A 441 -15.16 -16.38 4.09
C PRO A 441 -15.00 -17.47 3.02
N VAL A 442 -15.26 -17.12 1.76
CA VAL A 442 -15.00 -17.99 0.61
C VAL A 442 -13.67 -17.56 -0.01
N LEU A 443 -12.67 -18.45 0.07
CA LEU A 443 -11.32 -18.18 -0.42
C LEU A 443 -11.13 -18.74 -1.83
N ALA A 444 -10.37 -18.00 -2.64
CA ALA A 444 -9.90 -18.42 -3.95
C ALA A 444 -8.50 -19.06 -3.87
N ALA A 445 -8.06 -19.71 -4.96
CA ALA A 445 -6.73 -20.28 -5.07
C ALA A 445 -5.62 -19.23 -4.87
N SER A 446 -5.87 -17.98 -5.26
CA SER A 446 -4.97 -16.85 -5.05
C SER A 446 -4.79 -16.50 -3.58
N ASP A 447 -5.82 -16.63 -2.74
CA ASP A 447 -5.74 -16.31 -1.31
C ASP A 447 -4.87 -17.32 -0.57
N LEU A 448 -5.01 -18.60 -0.93
CA LEU A 448 -4.17 -19.67 -0.41
C LEU A 448 -2.73 -19.50 -0.87
N TYR A 449 -2.52 -19.15 -2.13
CA TYR A 449 -1.19 -18.89 -2.68
C TYR A 449 -0.49 -17.71 -1.97
N LEU A 450 -1.19 -16.59 -1.74
CA LEU A 450 -0.64 -15.46 -0.96
C LEU A 450 -0.30 -15.84 0.47
N ASN A 451 -1.07 -16.74 1.09
CA ASN A 451 -0.80 -17.21 2.44
C ASN A 451 0.50 -18.03 2.52
N GLU A 452 0.83 -18.77 1.45
CA GLU A 452 2.08 -19.52 1.34
C GLU A 452 3.26 -18.64 0.86
N HIS A 453 2.99 -17.61 0.07
CA HIS A 453 3.97 -16.74 -0.58
C HIS A 453 3.87 -15.27 -0.11
N ARG A 454 4.19 -15.03 1.16
CA ARG A 454 4.13 -13.69 1.77
C ARG A 454 5.05 -12.66 1.10
N GLU A 455 6.09 -13.11 0.41
CA GLU A 455 7.00 -12.26 -0.37
C GLU A 455 6.32 -11.52 -1.52
N TYR A 456 5.11 -11.92 -1.94
CA TYR A 456 4.28 -11.16 -2.88
C TYR A 456 3.82 -9.82 -2.30
N GLY A 457 4.11 -9.57 -1.02
CA GLY A 457 3.83 -8.37 -0.26
C GLY A 457 2.38 -8.25 0.17
N LEU A 458 2.10 -7.16 0.89
CA LEU A 458 0.86 -7.02 1.64
C LEU A 458 0.04 -5.79 1.22
N SER A 459 -1.23 -5.79 1.64
CA SER A 459 -2.17 -4.67 1.51
C SER A 459 -1.95 -3.64 2.63
N THR A 460 -2.40 -2.39 2.44
CA THR A 460 -2.42 -1.39 3.54
C THR A 460 -3.51 -1.69 4.59
N TYR A 461 -4.29 -2.75 4.40
CA TYR A 461 -5.16 -3.35 5.42
C TYR A 461 -4.47 -4.46 6.22
N SER A 462 -3.30 -4.92 5.80
CA SER A 462 -2.57 -5.98 6.47
C SER A 462 -1.63 -5.43 7.55
N LYS A 463 -1.09 -6.37 8.33
CA LYS A 463 0.04 -6.13 9.22
C LYS A 463 1.23 -6.93 8.72
N HIS A 464 2.43 -6.37 8.88
CA HIS A 464 3.70 -7.07 8.73
C HIS A 464 3.77 -8.28 9.67
N SER A 465 4.72 -9.17 9.42
CA SER A 465 4.98 -10.35 10.26
C SER A 465 5.26 -10.02 11.74
N ASP A 466 5.69 -8.79 12.04
CA ASP A 466 5.92 -8.29 13.40
C ASP A 466 4.67 -7.65 14.07
N GLY A 467 3.55 -7.63 13.35
CA GLY A 467 2.27 -7.11 13.80
C GLY A 467 2.09 -5.59 13.64
N THR A 468 3.05 -4.87 13.07
CA THR A 468 2.88 -3.45 12.71
C THR A 468 2.16 -3.28 11.38
N GLY A 469 1.57 -2.11 11.17
CA GLY A 469 0.73 -1.84 10.01
C GLY A 469 1.53 -1.58 8.73
N VAL A 470 1.04 -2.10 7.61
CA VAL A 470 1.63 -1.88 6.29
C VAL A 470 1.21 -0.51 5.76
N ALA A 471 2.15 0.44 5.73
CA ALA A 471 1.86 1.80 5.29
C ALA A 471 2.12 2.05 3.81
N ILE A 472 2.94 1.22 3.16
CA ILE A 472 3.39 1.41 1.77
C ILE A 472 2.90 0.24 0.93
N SER A 473 2.39 0.54 -0.27
CA SER A 473 2.03 -0.48 -1.26
C SER A 473 2.54 -0.10 -2.64
N SER A 474 3.00 -1.11 -3.38
CA SER A 474 3.48 -0.99 -4.76
C SER A 474 2.68 -1.88 -5.70
N ARG A 475 2.58 -1.46 -6.97
CA ARG A 475 2.05 -2.27 -8.07
C ARG A 475 3.10 -2.99 -8.92
N LEU A 476 4.40 -2.80 -8.65
CA LEU A 476 5.49 -3.49 -9.36
C LEU A 476 5.69 -4.92 -8.82
N ARG A 477 4.58 -5.65 -8.68
CA ARG A 477 4.48 -7.01 -8.16
C ARG A 477 3.13 -7.60 -8.60
N PRO A 478 2.96 -8.92 -8.66
CA PRO A 478 1.65 -9.51 -8.96
C PRO A 478 0.62 -9.19 -7.87
N ILE A 479 -0.45 -8.46 -8.24
CA ILE A 479 -1.59 -8.17 -7.37
C ILE A 479 -2.75 -9.12 -7.66
N LEU A 480 -2.82 -10.23 -6.92
CA LEU A 480 -3.65 -11.39 -7.28
C LEU A 480 -5.15 -11.14 -7.06
N ASN A 481 -5.51 -10.23 -6.16
CA ASN A 481 -6.90 -9.83 -5.93
C ASN A 481 -7.39 -8.72 -6.89
N MET A 482 -6.57 -8.30 -7.86
CA MET A 482 -6.94 -7.38 -8.94
C MET A 482 -6.95 -8.12 -10.29
N ARG A 483 -7.55 -9.32 -10.32
CA ARG A 483 -7.81 -10.11 -11.54
C ARG A 483 -9.32 -10.12 -11.79
N PRO A 484 -9.80 -10.00 -13.04
CA PRO A 484 -11.22 -9.76 -13.31
C PRO A 484 -12.15 -10.89 -12.84
N LYS A 485 -11.65 -12.13 -12.73
CA LYS A 485 -12.40 -13.30 -12.25
C LYS A 485 -12.26 -13.55 -10.74
N TYR A 486 -11.52 -12.72 -10.01
CA TYR A 486 -11.33 -12.89 -8.57
C TYR A 486 -12.62 -12.60 -7.78
N ARG A 487 -12.87 -13.39 -6.73
CA ARG A 487 -14.00 -13.17 -5.82
C ARG A 487 -13.45 -12.81 -4.46
N HIS A 488 -13.78 -11.62 -3.97
CA HIS A 488 -13.21 -11.12 -2.73
C HIS A 488 -13.89 -11.76 -1.51
N TRP A 489 -13.10 -12.18 -0.53
CA TRP A 489 -13.60 -12.85 0.67
C TRP A 489 -14.50 -11.96 1.55
N LEU A 490 -14.19 -10.65 1.63
CA LEU A 490 -14.89 -9.66 2.46
C LEU A 490 -16.33 -9.40 1.98
N SER A 491 -16.53 -9.37 0.67
CA SER A 491 -17.80 -9.00 0.06
C SER A 491 -18.66 -10.24 -0.23
N PRO A 492 -20.00 -10.10 -0.24
CA PRO A 492 -20.88 -11.13 -0.74
C PRO A 492 -20.56 -11.58 -2.16
N SER A 493 -20.02 -10.68 -3.00
CA SER A 493 -19.63 -10.99 -4.37
C SER A 493 -18.26 -10.42 -4.71
N LEU A 494 -18.16 -9.11 -4.99
CA LEU A 494 -16.98 -8.49 -5.60
C LEU A 494 -16.49 -7.27 -4.82
N TRP A 495 -15.27 -6.82 -5.14
CA TRP A 495 -14.59 -5.69 -4.52
C TRP A 495 -13.65 -5.04 -5.55
N GLN A 496 -13.51 -3.70 -5.53
CA GLN A 496 -12.57 -2.94 -6.36
C GLN A 496 -12.73 -3.22 -7.88
N LEU A 497 -11.65 -3.52 -8.62
CA LEU A 497 -11.64 -3.68 -10.09
C LEU A 497 -12.82 -4.50 -10.62
N ASN A 498 -13.15 -5.60 -9.94
CA ASN A 498 -14.15 -6.53 -10.44
C ASN A 498 -15.56 -5.97 -10.28
N ALA A 499 -15.81 -5.22 -9.20
CA ALA A 499 -17.05 -4.49 -9.00
C ALA A 499 -17.16 -3.31 -9.98
N ASP A 500 -16.06 -2.64 -10.27
CA ASP A 500 -16.02 -1.54 -11.26
C ASP A 500 -16.30 -2.02 -12.69
N LEU A 501 -16.00 -3.29 -13.00
CA LEU A 501 -16.38 -3.88 -14.29
C LEU A 501 -17.91 -4.09 -14.45
N HIS A 502 -18.71 -3.98 -13.39
CA HIS A 502 -20.17 -3.88 -13.54
C HIS A 502 -20.57 -2.58 -14.25
N LEU A 503 -19.85 -1.48 -14.00
CA LEU A 503 -20.12 -0.20 -14.64
C LEU A 503 -19.72 -0.19 -16.12
N THR A 504 -18.55 -0.73 -16.45
CA THR A 504 -18.08 -0.77 -17.85
C THR A 504 -18.98 -1.64 -18.71
N ASP A 505 -19.42 -2.80 -18.21
CA ASP A 505 -20.39 -3.66 -18.88
C ASP A 505 -21.72 -2.93 -19.14
N TRP A 506 -22.23 -2.23 -18.12
CA TRP A 506 -23.48 -1.50 -18.25
C TRP A 506 -23.40 -0.34 -19.25
N LEU A 507 -22.29 0.41 -19.28
CA LEU A 507 -22.07 1.49 -20.25
C LEU A 507 -22.06 0.96 -21.69
N GLU A 508 -21.40 -0.19 -21.92
CA GLU A 508 -21.39 -0.87 -23.22
C GLU A 508 -22.80 -1.32 -23.64
N GLU A 509 -23.54 -1.98 -22.74
CA GLU A 509 -24.91 -2.44 -23.02
C GLU A 509 -25.85 -1.27 -23.35
N LYS A 510 -25.69 -0.13 -22.67
CA LYS A 510 -26.50 1.08 -22.91
C LYS A 510 -26.01 1.92 -24.09
N ASN A 511 -24.96 1.49 -24.78
CA ASN A 511 -24.34 2.20 -25.90
C ASN A 511 -24.01 3.65 -25.51
N ILE A 512 -23.38 3.83 -24.35
CA ILE A 512 -22.90 5.12 -23.86
C ILE A 512 -21.39 5.12 -24.06
N ASP A 513 -20.88 5.92 -25.00
CA ASP A 513 -19.44 6.05 -25.22
C ASP A 513 -18.75 6.66 -23.99
N PHE A 514 -17.55 6.19 -23.63
CA PHE A 514 -16.78 6.71 -22.50
C PHE A 514 -15.27 6.56 -22.73
N ASP A 515 -14.50 7.46 -22.11
CA ASP A 515 -13.06 7.30 -21.93
C ASP A 515 -12.76 6.77 -20.54
N VAL A 516 -11.65 6.04 -20.38
CA VAL A 516 -11.14 5.58 -19.07
C VAL A 516 -9.77 6.19 -18.80
N VAL A 517 -9.59 6.67 -17.56
CA VAL A 517 -8.31 7.10 -16.99
C VAL A 517 -8.20 6.56 -15.57
N THR A 518 -7.02 6.68 -14.95
CA THR A 518 -6.78 6.24 -13.58
C THR A 518 -6.67 7.40 -12.59
N ASP A 519 -6.73 7.09 -11.30
CA ASP A 519 -6.38 8.04 -10.23
C ASP A 519 -4.97 8.64 -10.39
N GLU A 520 -4.01 7.86 -10.90
CA GLU A 520 -2.65 8.34 -11.16
C GLU A 520 -2.66 9.41 -12.25
N ASP A 521 -3.42 9.20 -13.33
CA ASP A 521 -3.57 10.21 -14.38
C ASP A 521 -4.18 11.49 -13.82
N LEU A 522 -5.18 11.38 -12.94
CA LEU A 522 -5.78 12.52 -12.25
C LEU A 522 -4.81 13.21 -11.28
N HIS A 523 -3.98 12.46 -10.55
CA HIS A 523 -2.94 13.02 -9.69
C HIS A 523 -1.91 13.82 -10.49
N ILE A 524 -1.56 13.36 -11.69
CA ILE A 524 -0.55 13.97 -12.56
C ILE A 524 -1.10 15.20 -13.30
N GLU A 525 -2.25 15.06 -13.96
CA GLU A 525 -2.83 16.09 -14.83
C GLU A 525 -3.77 17.06 -14.10
N GLY A 526 -4.30 16.67 -12.94
CA GLY A 526 -5.20 17.50 -12.13
C GLY A 526 -6.50 17.87 -12.84
N VAL A 527 -7.03 19.05 -12.53
CA VAL A 527 -8.34 19.51 -13.05
C VAL A 527 -8.37 19.62 -14.59
N ASP A 528 -7.22 19.87 -15.23
CA ASP A 528 -7.14 20.00 -16.69
C ASP A 528 -7.50 18.70 -17.41
N LEU A 529 -7.38 17.55 -16.74
CA LEU A 529 -7.89 16.28 -17.24
C LEU A 529 -9.42 16.26 -17.24
N LEU A 530 -10.03 16.57 -16.09
CA LEU A 530 -11.47 16.52 -15.89
C LEU A 530 -12.21 17.54 -16.76
N ASN A 531 -11.67 18.76 -16.89
CA ASN A 531 -12.24 19.86 -17.67
C ASN A 531 -12.40 19.56 -19.17
N ARG A 532 -11.82 18.47 -19.68
CA ARG A 532 -12.00 18.04 -21.08
C ARG A 532 -13.33 17.30 -21.29
N TYR A 533 -13.97 16.89 -20.21
CA TYR A 533 -15.19 16.10 -20.24
C TYR A 533 -16.35 16.89 -19.69
N ARG A 534 -17.54 16.57 -20.19
CA ARG A 534 -18.79 17.17 -19.71
C ARG A 534 -19.27 16.47 -18.44
N CYS A 535 -19.10 15.15 -18.37
CA CYS A 535 -19.48 14.33 -17.23
C CYS A 535 -18.33 13.42 -16.82
N VAL A 536 -18.08 13.29 -15.52
CA VAL A 536 -17.08 12.40 -14.93
C VAL A 536 -17.76 11.40 -14.00
N LEU A 537 -17.36 10.13 -14.03
CA LEU A 537 -17.81 9.06 -13.16
C LEU A 537 -16.65 8.60 -12.26
N THR A 538 -16.92 8.34 -10.99
CA THR A 538 -16.03 7.54 -10.14
C THR A 538 -16.33 6.04 -10.29
N GLY A 539 -15.48 5.19 -9.69
CA GLY A 539 -15.81 3.78 -9.44
C GLY A 539 -16.75 3.58 -8.25
N SER A 540 -17.00 2.32 -7.91
CA SER A 540 -17.85 1.90 -6.80
C SER A 540 -17.21 2.14 -5.42
N HIS A 541 -15.89 2.28 -5.34
CA HIS A 541 -15.18 2.42 -4.06
C HIS A 541 -13.86 3.25 -4.14
N PRO A 542 -13.93 4.56 -4.43
CA PRO A 542 -12.77 5.46 -4.52
C PRO A 542 -12.27 5.92 -3.13
N GLU A 543 -12.01 4.98 -2.21
CA GLU A 543 -11.64 5.26 -0.80
C GLU A 543 -10.34 6.05 -0.61
N TYR A 544 -9.32 5.80 -1.43
CA TYR A 544 -7.98 6.37 -1.24
C TYR A 544 -7.69 7.48 -2.24
N SER A 545 -7.39 8.68 -1.76
CA SER A 545 -7.11 9.83 -2.63
C SER A 545 -5.98 10.71 -2.13
N SER A 546 -5.24 11.28 -3.10
CA SER A 546 -4.21 12.30 -2.84
C SER A 546 -4.80 13.70 -2.82
N GLU A 547 -4.06 14.64 -2.23
CA GLU A 547 -4.50 16.04 -2.14
C GLU A 547 -4.83 16.67 -3.49
N LYS A 548 -4.03 16.32 -4.51
CA LYS A 548 -4.21 16.82 -5.89
C LYS A 548 -5.47 16.28 -6.53
N MET A 549 -5.79 15.01 -6.31
CA MET A 549 -7.02 14.40 -6.84
C MET A 549 -8.25 15.06 -6.23
N LEU A 550 -8.25 15.25 -4.91
CA LEU A 550 -9.38 15.87 -4.20
C LEU A 550 -9.58 17.32 -4.66
N ALA A 551 -8.49 18.08 -4.82
CA ALA A 551 -8.53 19.44 -5.36
C ALA A 551 -9.01 19.49 -6.83
N ALA A 552 -8.74 18.45 -7.63
CA ALA A 552 -9.20 18.37 -9.01
C ALA A 552 -10.73 18.24 -9.10
N TYR A 553 -11.34 17.36 -8.29
CA TYR A 553 -12.81 17.22 -8.24
C TYR A 553 -13.48 18.51 -7.75
N GLU A 554 -12.95 19.12 -6.68
CA GLU A 554 -13.44 20.41 -6.17
C GLU A 554 -13.39 21.51 -7.24
N SER A 555 -12.25 21.63 -7.94
CA SER A 555 -12.07 22.64 -8.97
C SER A 555 -12.96 22.37 -10.18
N TYR A 556 -13.08 21.10 -10.60
CA TYR A 556 -13.90 20.70 -11.74
C TYR A 556 -15.36 21.08 -11.51
N GLN A 557 -15.94 20.74 -10.35
CA GLN A 557 -17.34 21.06 -10.07
C GLN A 557 -17.60 22.57 -9.93
N LEU A 558 -16.64 23.35 -9.40
CA LEU A 558 -16.77 24.82 -9.32
C LEU A 558 -16.67 25.51 -10.69
N ASN A 559 -16.02 24.86 -11.66
CA ASN A 559 -15.86 25.37 -13.03
C ASN A 559 -16.94 24.88 -14.01
N GLY A 560 -18.07 24.37 -13.50
CA GLY A 560 -19.19 23.91 -14.33
C GLY A 560 -19.14 22.42 -14.69
N GLY A 561 -18.18 21.69 -14.13
CA GLY A 561 -18.08 20.25 -14.29
C GLY A 561 -19.27 19.52 -13.68
N ARG A 562 -19.75 18.48 -14.36
CA ARG A 562 -20.79 17.58 -13.87
C ARG A 562 -20.20 16.22 -13.55
N TRP A 563 -20.57 15.61 -12.44
CA TRP A 563 -20.02 14.30 -12.10
C TRP A 563 -20.94 13.45 -11.23
N ILE A 564 -20.71 12.15 -11.31
CA ILE A 564 -21.48 11.12 -10.63
C ILE A 564 -20.52 10.35 -9.73
N TYR A 565 -20.71 10.49 -8.43
CA TYR A 565 -20.01 9.70 -7.43
C TYR A 565 -20.79 8.40 -7.23
N LEU A 566 -20.28 7.27 -7.76
CA LEU A 566 -21.02 6.01 -7.92
C LEU A 566 -20.88 5.00 -6.77
N GLY A 567 -20.23 5.40 -5.68
CA GLY A 567 -19.88 4.51 -4.58
C GLY A 567 -20.30 5.02 -3.20
N SER A 568 -19.63 4.47 -2.20
CA SER A 568 -19.58 4.94 -0.81
C SER A 568 -18.15 4.82 -0.29
N ASP A 569 -17.90 5.37 0.90
CA ASP A 569 -16.58 5.46 1.54
C ASP A 569 -15.52 6.12 0.64
N GLY A 570 -15.96 6.98 -0.27
CA GLY A 570 -15.11 7.68 -1.19
C GLY A 570 -14.33 8.78 -0.50
N PHE A 571 -13.07 8.95 -0.91
CA PHE A 571 -12.19 10.02 -0.42
C PHE A 571 -11.98 9.98 1.10
N TYR A 572 -11.98 8.80 1.71
CA TYR A 572 -11.88 8.63 3.15
C TYR A 572 -10.45 8.80 3.66
N TRP A 573 -9.51 8.01 3.11
CA TRP A 573 -8.10 8.03 3.50
C TRP A 573 -7.26 8.95 2.61
N ILE A 574 -6.35 9.66 3.25
CA ILE A 574 -5.26 10.35 2.59
C ILE A 574 -4.27 9.29 2.11
N SER A 575 -4.02 9.29 0.81
CA SER A 575 -3.05 8.41 0.16
C SER A 575 -2.19 9.22 -0.80
N GLU A 576 -0.88 9.21 -0.58
CA GLU A 576 0.05 9.99 -1.39
C GLU A 576 0.94 9.07 -2.23
N TYR A 577 1.17 9.47 -3.48
CA TYR A 577 2.12 8.80 -4.36
C TYR A 577 3.55 9.13 -3.96
N HIS A 578 4.48 8.18 -4.14
CA HIS A 578 5.90 8.48 -3.98
C HIS A 578 6.30 9.56 -5.00
N PRO A 579 6.98 10.66 -4.58
CA PRO A 579 7.22 11.84 -5.41
C PRO A 579 8.01 11.54 -6.69
N ASP A 580 8.86 10.52 -6.68
CA ASP A 580 9.66 10.09 -7.83
C ASP A 580 9.21 8.75 -8.44
N ASN A 581 8.13 8.12 -7.97
CA ASN A 581 7.64 6.85 -8.51
C ASN A 581 6.14 6.64 -8.25
N SER A 582 5.30 6.96 -9.21
CA SER A 582 3.84 6.81 -9.11
C SER A 582 3.35 5.36 -9.03
N ASN A 583 4.23 4.37 -9.14
CA ASN A 583 3.89 2.96 -8.88
C ASN A 583 3.75 2.62 -7.39
N ILE A 584 4.01 3.57 -6.49
CA ILE A 584 4.05 3.34 -5.04
C ILE A 584 3.20 4.40 -4.34
N ILE A 585 2.42 3.95 -3.36
CA ILE A 585 1.57 4.80 -2.53
C ILE A 585 1.90 4.61 -1.04
N GLU A 586 1.64 5.65 -0.25
CA GLU A 586 1.70 5.61 1.21
C GLU A 586 0.35 5.97 1.82
N VAL A 587 -0.03 5.24 2.86
CA VAL A 587 -1.18 5.49 3.72
C VAL A 587 -0.78 5.21 5.16
N ARG A 588 -0.90 6.21 6.04
CA ARG A 588 -0.75 6.02 7.49
C ARG A 588 -2.08 6.10 8.20
N LYS A 589 -2.51 5.00 8.83
CA LYS A 589 -3.76 4.95 9.59
C LYS A 589 -3.51 5.40 11.03
N GLY A 590 -3.98 6.60 11.36
CA GLY A 590 -3.83 7.24 12.69
C GLY A 590 -4.81 6.72 13.75
N GLU A 591 -5.08 7.52 14.79
CA GLU A 591 -5.93 7.14 15.93
C GLU A 591 -7.44 7.16 15.66
N ALA A 592 -7.87 7.73 14.54
CA ALA A 592 -9.27 7.87 14.15
C ALA A 592 -9.56 7.13 12.83
N GLY A 593 -10.83 6.84 12.59
CA GLY A 593 -11.33 6.13 11.41
C GLY A 593 -11.47 4.62 11.58
N THR A 594 -12.23 3.99 10.69
CA THR A 594 -12.38 2.52 10.57
C THR A 594 -11.12 1.92 9.97
N ARG A 595 -10.31 1.25 10.79
CA ARG A 595 -8.91 0.91 10.45
C ARG A 595 -8.51 -0.50 10.88
N ALA A 596 -7.65 -1.15 10.10
CA ALA A 596 -7.11 -2.47 10.41
C ALA A 596 -5.92 -2.46 11.39
N TRP A 597 -5.25 -1.32 11.51
CA TRP A 597 -4.10 -1.09 12.38
C TRP A 597 -4.02 0.39 12.75
N THR A 598 -3.17 0.73 13.71
CA THR A 598 -2.95 2.11 14.19
C THR A 598 -1.46 2.38 14.25
N ALA A 599 -1.01 3.47 13.62
CA ALA A 599 0.37 3.94 13.70
C ALA A 599 0.75 4.24 15.15
N ASN A 600 2.03 4.07 15.50
CA ASN A 600 2.49 4.42 16.85
C ASN A 600 2.49 5.95 17.05
N PRO A 601 2.46 6.40 18.31
CA PRO A 601 2.66 7.81 18.64
C PRO A 601 3.92 8.38 17.98
N GLY A 602 3.79 9.59 17.43
CA GLY A 602 4.85 10.30 16.74
C GLY A 602 5.01 9.93 15.27
N GLU A 603 4.35 8.88 14.77
CA GLU A 603 4.58 8.33 13.42
C GLU A 603 3.43 8.60 12.44
N TYR A 604 2.57 9.57 12.74
CA TYR A 604 1.35 9.87 11.98
C TYR A 604 1.59 10.60 10.65
N ASN A 605 2.68 11.36 10.53
CA ASN A 605 3.00 12.10 9.31
C ASN A 605 3.50 11.16 8.22
N ASN A 606 2.98 11.32 7.00
CA ASN A 606 3.42 10.57 5.83
C ASN A 606 4.89 10.88 5.52
N ALA A 607 5.66 9.89 5.11
CA ALA A 607 7.03 10.07 4.64
C ALA A 607 7.10 10.77 3.27
N PHE A 608 6.09 10.63 2.41
CA PHE A 608 6.14 11.10 1.02
C PHE A 608 5.87 12.61 0.87
N ASP A 609 5.00 13.18 1.70
CA ASP A 609 4.66 14.62 1.69
C ASP A 609 4.98 15.35 3.01
N GLY A 610 5.30 14.61 4.08
CA GLY A 610 5.55 15.12 5.44
C GLY A 610 4.32 15.59 6.20
N LYS A 611 3.15 15.60 5.59
CA LYS A 611 1.92 16.12 6.20
C LYS A 611 1.26 15.03 7.05
N TYR A 612 0.33 15.44 7.90
CA TYR A 612 -0.39 14.52 8.79
C TYR A 612 -1.21 13.50 7.99
N GLY A 613 -0.99 12.20 8.17
CA GLY A 613 -1.71 11.13 7.48
C GLY A 613 -3.14 10.94 8.01
N GLY A 614 -3.70 9.76 7.79
CA GLY A 614 -5.04 9.39 8.28
C GLY A 614 -6.17 9.86 7.37
N MET A 615 -7.32 10.18 7.96
CA MET A 615 -8.52 10.57 7.20
C MET A 615 -8.42 12.02 6.71
N TRP A 616 -9.07 12.33 5.60
CA TRP A 616 -9.21 13.71 5.13
C TRP A 616 -9.90 14.63 6.14
N ARG A 617 -10.74 14.08 7.02
CA ARG A 617 -11.33 14.77 8.17
C ARG A 617 -10.28 15.41 9.09
N ALA A 618 -9.14 14.74 9.31
CA ALA A 618 -8.05 15.29 10.13
C ALA A 618 -7.39 16.53 9.49
N ARG A 619 -7.48 16.67 8.15
CA ARG A 619 -7.05 17.85 7.40
C ARG A 619 -8.19 18.85 7.13
N GLY A 620 -9.34 18.70 7.80
CA GLY A 620 -10.50 19.60 7.66
C GLY A 620 -11.29 19.46 6.35
N ARG A 621 -11.01 18.43 5.55
CA ARG A 621 -11.60 18.17 4.23
C ARG A 621 -12.50 16.94 4.24
N ILE A 622 -13.54 16.94 5.08
CA ILE A 622 -14.52 15.84 5.15
C ILE A 622 -15.10 15.59 3.74
N PRO A 623 -15.24 14.32 3.28
CA PRO A 623 -15.65 13.99 1.90
C PRO A 623 -16.92 14.68 1.41
N SER A 624 -17.89 14.95 2.28
CA SER A 624 -19.13 15.64 1.92
C SER A 624 -18.93 17.06 1.41
N LYS A 625 -17.80 17.71 1.73
CA LYS A 625 -17.40 19.00 1.13
C LYS A 625 -16.99 18.88 -0.34
N VAL A 626 -16.72 17.67 -0.80
CA VAL A 626 -16.32 17.35 -2.17
C VAL A 626 -17.50 16.70 -2.88
N CYS A 627 -17.94 15.53 -2.41
CA CYS A 627 -18.93 14.67 -3.07
C CYS A 627 -20.36 14.79 -2.51
N GLY A 628 -20.60 15.66 -1.53
CA GLY A 628 -21.91 15.89 -0.93
C GLY A 628 -22.40 14.82 0.05
N LEU A 629 -21.69 13.69 0.20
CA LEU A 629 -22.03 12.63 1.15
C LEU A 629 -20.87 12.32 2.09
N THR A 630 -21.17 11.79 3.28
CA THR A 630 -20.16 11.37 4.27
C THR A 630 -20.32 9.89 4.59
N PHE A 631 -19.21 9.16 4.63
CA PHE A 631 -19.20 7.77 5.06
C PHE A 631 -19.80 7.64 6.46
N THR A 632 -20.79 6.75 6.61
CA THR A 632 -21.59 6.63 7.83
C THR A 632 -21.60 5.22 8.39
N ALA A 633 -21.60 4.19 7.55
CA ALA A 633 -21.73 2.81 8.02
C ALA A 633 -21.19 1.78 7.03
N TYR A 634 -20.78 0.63 7.55
CA TYR A 634 -20.32 -0.52 6.78
C TYR A 634 -20.80 -1.85 7.38
N GLY A 635 -20.96 -2.87 6.54
CA GLY A 635 -21.46 -4.19 6.88
C GLY A 635 -21.58 -5.07 5.65
N PHE A 636 -21.02 -6.28 5.70
CA PHE A 636 -20.69 -7.04 4.49
C PHE A 636 -21.50 -8.34 4.31
N ASP A 637 -22.68 -8.43 4.93
CA ASP A 637 -23.56 -9.60 4.85
C ASP A 637 -24.52 -9.53 3.65
N VAL A 638 -25.38 -8.52 3.61
CA VAL A 638 -26.40 -8.29 2.57
C VAL A 638 -26.51 -6.82 2.23
N SER A 639 -27.12 -6.53 1.10
CA SER A 639 -27.45 -5.18 0.65
C SER A 639 -28.97 -5.04 0.54
N SER A 640 -29.46 -3.85 0.87
CA SER A 640 -30.87 -3.49 0.88
C SER A 640 -31.20 -2.58 -0.32
N TYR A 641 -32.26 -1.78 -0.20
CA TYR A 641 -32.86 -0.99 -1.25
C TYR A 641 -33.13 0.45 -0.80
N TYR A 642 -33.61 1.30 -1.72
CA TYR A 642 -34.01 2.69 -1.45
C TYR A 642 -35.52 2.94 -1.56
N ARG A 643 -35.98 3.94 -0.80
CA ARG A 643 -37.28 4.61 -0.94
C ARG A 643 -37.09 6.05 -1.38
N ARG A 644 -37.93 6.51 -2.30
CA ARG A 644 -37.92 7.90 -2.76
C ARG A 644 -38.31 8.86 -1.64
N GLU A 645 -37.59 9.96 -1.55
CA GLU A 645 -37.84 11.07 -0.63
C GLU A 645 -38.58 12.21 -1.38
N PRO A 646 -39.23 13.16 -0.67
CA PRO A 646 -40.05 14.20 -1.29
C PRO A 646 -39.34 15.04 -2.36
N ASP A 647 -38.03 15.30 -2.22
CA ASP A 647 -37.30 16.10 -3.22
C ASP A 647 -37.22 15.41 -4.59
N SER A 648 -37.29 14.08 -4.66
CA SER A 648 -37.33 13.34 -5.95
C SER A 648 -38.55 13.66 -6.83
N LYS A 649 -39.58 14.31 -6.26
CA LYS A 649 -40.82 14.67 -6.94
C LYS A 649 -40.79 16.12 -7.44
N ARG A 650 -39.77 16.88 -7.06
CA ARG A 650 -39.63 18.28 -7.45
C ARG A 650 -39.31 18.41 -8.94
N PRO A 651 -39.83 19.42 -9.65
CA PRO A 651 -39.55 19.64 -11.08
C PRO A 651 -38.05 19.64 -11.42
N GLU A 652 -37.21 20.15 -10.51
CA GLU A 652 -35.75 20.23 -10.65
C GLU A 652 -35.08 18.83 -10.67
N CYS A 653 -35.73 17.81 -10.10
CA CYS A 653 -35.15 16.48 -9.88
C CYS A 653 -35.91 15.34 -10.59
N SER A 654 -37.17 15.56 -10.95
CA SER A 654 -38.08 14.49 -11.43
C SER A 654 -37.59 13.82 -12.71
N TRP A 655 -36.79 14.52 -13.52
CA TRP A 655 -36.16 13.97 -14.72
C TRP A 655 -35.20 12.80 -14.44
N ILE A 656 -34.59 12.73 -13.25
CA ILE A 656 -33.74 11.60 -12.84
C ILE A 656 -34.57 10.31 -12.70
N PHE A 657 -35.85 10.45 -12.34
CA PHE A 657 -36.77 9.35 -12.06
C PHE A 657 -37.75 9.07 -13.21
N GLU A 658 -37.50 9.60 -14.41
CA GLU A 658 -38.34 9.29 -15.57
C GLU A 658 -38.38 7.77 -15.82
N GLY A 659 -39.58 7.20 -15.86
CA GLY A 659 -39.78 5.76 -16.05
C GLY A 659 -39.61 4.90 -14.78
N VAL A 660 -39.55 5.52 -13.60
CA VAL A 660 -39.54 4.89 -12.26
C VAL A 660 -40.79 5.32 -11.48
N GLY A 661 -41.52 4.35 -10.91
CA GLY A 661 -42.75 4.61 -10.16
C GLY A 661 -42.53 5.47 -8.91
N GLU A 662 -43.60 6.11 -8.42
CA GLU A 662 -43.51 6.92 -7.19
C GLU A 662 -43.30 6.06 -5.94
N ASP A 663 -44.00 4.93 -5.85
CA ASP A 663 -43.95 3.99 -4.71
C ASP A 663 -43.06 2.77 -4.98
N GLU A 664 -42.37 2.76 -6.12
CA GLU A 664 -41.48 1.67 -6.53
C GLU A 664 -40.27 1.57 -5.58
N ILE A 665 -39.95 0.35 -5.15
CA ILE A 665 -38.73 0.08 -4.39
C ILE A 665 -37.56 0.11 -5.36
N ILE A 666 -36.55 0.93 -5.07
CA ILE A 666 -35.38 1.09 -5.94
C ILE A 666 -34.29 0.12 -5.48
N GLY A 667 -33.94 -0.83 -6.34
CA GLY A 667 -32.79 -1.70 -6.16
C GLY A 667 -32.93 -2.77 -5.07
N ASP A 668 -34.11 -3.35 -4.86
CA ASP A 668 -34.31 -4.57 -4.03
C ASP A 668 -33.93 -5.83 -4.82
N PHE A 669 -32.75 -5.76 -5.43
CA PHE A 669 -32.11 -6.78 -6.27
C PHE A 669 -30.67 -6.35 -6.52
N GLY A 670 -29.77 -7.31 -6.80
CA GLY A 670 -28.41 -7.02 -7.22
C GLY A 670 -27.46 -8.20 -7.03
N LEU A 671 -26.39 -8.24 -7.81
CA LEU A 671 -25.36 -9.28 -7.73
C LEU A 671 -24.49 -9.14 -6.47
N VAL A 672 -24.40 -7.91 -5.93
CA VAL A 672 -23.61 -7.59 -4.74
C VAL A 672 -24.57 -7.48 -3.56
N GLY A 673 -24.57 -8.51 -2.70
CA GLY A 673 -25.35 -8.52 -1.46
C GLY A 673 -26.88 -8.62 -1.64
N GLY A 674 -27.40 -8.67 -2.87
CA GLY A 674 -28.83 -8.79 -3.15
C GLY A 674 -29.57 -7.47 -3.31
N GLY A 675 -28.89 -6.32 -3.26
CA GLY A 675 -29.54 -5.00 -3.29
C GLY A 675 -28.59 -3.85 -3.66
N ALA A 676 -29.16 -2.70 -4.00
CA ALA A 676 -28.42 -1.52 -4.46
C ALA A 676 -27.86 -0.64 -3.33
N ALA A 677 -28.23 -0.90 -2.06
CA ALA A 677 -27.78 -0.16 -0.89
C ALA A 677 -27.11 -1.10 0.14
N GLY A 678 -25.79 -1.24 0.12
CA GLY A 678 -25.08 -2.01 1.12
C GLY A 678 -23.57 -2.07 0.93
N LEU A 679 -22.95 -2.94 1.73
CA LEU A 679 -21.51 -3.03 2.00
C LEU A 679 -20.99 -1.80 2.74
N GLU A 680 -21.08 -0.65 2.12
CA GLU A 680 -20.76 0.64 2.70
C GLU A 680 -21.82 1.65 2.28
N LEU A 681 -22.04 2.63 3.15
CA LEU A 681 -23.12 3.60 3.05
C LEU A 681 -22.60 5.00 3.37
N ASP A 682 -22.93 5.96 2.51
CA ASP A 682 -22.70 7.38 2.78
C ASP A 682 -24.03 8.11 2.97
N ARG A 683 -24.06 9.07 3.90
CA ARG A 683 -25.26 9.87 4.21
C ARG A 683 -25.12 11.34 3.84
N TYR A 684 -26.27 11.96 3.63
CA TYR A 684 -26.44 13.41 3.60
C TYR A 684 -26.30 13.95 5.02
N ASP A 685 -25.48 14.99 5.19
CA ASP A 685 -25.26 15.66 6.48
C ASP A 685 -24.76 17.11 6.31
N LEU A 686 -25.57 18.08 6.70
CA LEU A 686 -25.26 19.51 6.58
C LEU A 686 -24.13 19.95 7.51
N ASP A 687 -24.04 19.36 8.71
CA ASP A 687 -23.02 19.72 9.69
C ASP A 687 -21.64 19.28 9.21
N PHE A 688 -21.58 18.23 8.39
CA PHE A 688 -20.33 17.70 7.84
C PHE A 688 -19.93 18.34 6.52
N GLY A 689 -20.81 19.14 5.91
CA GLY A 689 -20.48 19.96 4.75
C GLY A 689 -21.23 19.62 3.47
N THR A 690 -22.31 18.84 3.56
CA THR A 690 -23.22 18.67 2.42
C THR A 690 -23.76 20.04 1.99
N PRO A 691 -23.78 20.38 0.69
CA PRO A 691 -24.31 21.67 0.24
C PRO A 691 -25.77 21.89 0.68
N HIS A 692 -26.07 23.06 1.23
CA HIS A 692 -27.40 23.41 1.76
C HIS A 692 -28.52 23.39 0.71
N ASN A 693 -28.17 23.45 -0.57
CA ASN A 693 -29.09 23.38 -1.71
C ASN A 693 -29.17 21.97 -2.31
N ALA A 694 -28.59 20.96 -1.67
CA ALA A 694 -28.68 19.59 -2.13
C ALA A 694 -30.05 18.97 -1.86
N TYR A 695 -30.55 18.25 -2.85
CA TYR A 695 -31.80 17.52 -2.82
C TYR A 695 -31.55 16.11 -2.31
N LEU A 696 -32.35 15.68 -1.34
CA LEU A 696 -32.35 14.29 -0.87
C LEU A 696 -33.38 13.50 -1.70
N LEU A 697 -32.89 12.74 -2.67
CA LEU A 697 -33.73 12.08 -3.66
C LEU A 697 -34.31 10.75 -3.16
N ALA A 698 -33.50 9.94 -2.47
CA ALA A 698 -33.93 8.67 -1.94
C ALA A 698 -33.10 8.28 -0.72
N ARG A 699 -33.61 7.39 0.10
CA ARG A 699 -32.95 6.90 1.31
C ARG A 699 -33.12 5.40 1.42
N SER A 700 -32.03 4.72 1.79
CA SER A 700 -32.09 3.28 2.05
C SER A 700 -32.66 2.98 3.44
N GLU A 701 -33.29 1.82 3.58
CA GLU A 701 -33.86 1.32 4.84
C GLU A 701 -33.59 -0.19 5.00
N ASN A 702 -33.99 -0.77 6.14
CA ASN A 702 -33.92 -2.23 6.39
C ASN A 702 -32.52 -2.86 6.33
N HIS A 703 -31.50 -2.14 6.80
CA HIS A 703 -30.17 -2.71 7.01
C HIS A 703 -30.13 -3.64 8.21
N THR A 704 -29.31 -4.68 8.14
CA THR A 704 -29.14 -5.64 9.25
C THR A 704 -28.32 -5.03 10.38
N ASN A 705 -28.27 -5.73 11.52
CA ASN A 705 -27.43 -5.32 12.65
C ASN A 705 -25.93 -5.56 12.45
N LEU A 706 -25.51 -6.14 11.31
CA LEU A 706 -24.10 -6.19 10.92
C LEU A 706 -23.62 -4.91 10.24
N MET A 707 -24.55 -4.08 9.77
CA MET A 707 -24.24 -2.73 9.31
C MET A 707 -24.02 -1.83 10.53
N LEU A 708 -22.76 -1.42 10.75
CA LEU A 708 -22.32 -0.67 11.92
C LEU A 708 -21.89 0.74 11.54
N GLN A 709 -22.17 1.71 12.41
CA GLN A 709 -21.71 3.09 12.24
C GLN A 709 -20.19 3.19 12.39
N VAL A 710 -19.61 4.12 11.63
CA VAL A 710 -18.16 4.40 11.62
C VAL A 710 -17.65 4.96 12.96
N ASN A 711 -16.40 4.62 13.30
CA ASN A 711 -15.83 4.87 14.63
C ASN A 711 -15.65 6.36 14.94
N GLU A 712 -15.31 7.18 13.95
CA GLU A 712 -15.02 8.61 14.07
C GLU A 712 -16.26 9.48 14.34
N GLU A 713 -17.46 8.89 14.34
CA GLU A 713 -18.69 9.54 14.77
C GLU A 713 -19.16 9.11 16.15
N ILE A 714 -18.57 8.04 16.69
CA ILE A 714 -18.90 7.50 18.00
C ILE A 714 -18.02 8.18 19.06
N HIS A 715 -18.58 9.16 19.76
CA HIS A 715 -17.88 9.86 20.84
C HIS A 715 -17.92 9.08 22.17
N PHE A 716 -19.04 8.41 22.44
CA PHE A 716 -19.24 7.52 23.58
C PHE A 716 -20.10 6.34 23.14
N SER A 717 -19.70 5.12 23.46
CA SER A 717 -20.54 3.95 23.20
C SER A 717 -21.76 3.95 24.13
N VAL A 718 -22.95 4.19 23.57
CA VAL A 718 -24.24 4.18 24.28
C VAL A 718 -25.13 3.10 23.71
N ARG A 719 -25.67 2.24 24.57
CA ARG A 719 -26.54 1.12 24.18
C ARG A 719 -27.77 1.63 23.40
N GLY A 720 -28.00 1.07 22.22
CA GLY A 720 -29.16 1.36 21.37
C GLY A 720 -29.14 2.71 20.65
N PHE A 721 -28.11 3.54 20.85
CA PHE A 721 -27.94 4.80 20.11
C PHE A 721 -26.99 4.62 18.92
N TYR A 722 -25.84 3.99 19.16
CA TYR A 722 -24.85 3.60 18.14
C TYR A 722 -24.97 2.11 17.80
N GLY A 723 -26.21 1.60 17.71
CA GLY A 723 -26.51 0.21 17.37
C GLY A 723 -26.30 -0.10 15.88
N GLY A 724 -26.70 -1.30 15.47
CA GLY A 724 -26.68 -1.71 14.07
C GLY A 724 -27.85 -1.14 13.26
N GLY A 725 -27.99 -1.58 12.00
CA GLY A 725 -28.95 -1.05 11.03
C GLY A 725 -30.43 -1.03 11.45
N THR A 726 -30.85 -1.87 12.39
CA THR A 726 -32.25 -1.87 12.88
C THR A 726 -32.52 -0.86 14.00
N GLU A 727 -31.48 -0.30 14.60
CA GLU A 727 -31.58 0.57 15.78
C GLU A 727 -31.10 2.00 15.51
N ASN A 728 -30.13 2.15 14.60
CA ASN A 728 -29.43 3.41 14.40
C ASN A 728 -29.87 4.13 13.11
N PRO A 729 -30.53 5.30 13.19
CA PRO A 729 -30.99 6.03 12.01
C PRO A 729 -29.87 6.63 11.16
N MET A 730 -28.62 6.63 11.64
CA MET A 730 -27.46 7.03 10.84
C MET A 730 -26.98 5.92 9.91
N VAL A 731 -27.42 4.68 10.11
CA VAL A 731 -27.08 3.54 9.25
C VAL A 731 -28.01 3.54 8.03
N ARG A 732 -27.61 4.31 7.00
CA ARG A 732 -28.33 4.44 5.74
C ARG A 732 -27.42 5.03 4.66
N ALA A 733 -27.67 4.67 3.41
CA ALA A 733 -27.29 5.44 2.24
C ALA A 733 -28.35 6.51 1.93
N ASP A 734 -27.91 7.70 1.56
CA ASP A 734 -28.74 8.78 1.03
C ASP A 734 -28.34 9.07 -0.43
N MET A 735 -29.32 9.07 -1.34
CA MET A 735 -29.15 9.46 -2.74
C MET A 735 -29.40 10.95 -2.89
N ILE A 736 -28.45 11.68 -3.48
CA ILE A 736 -28.51 13.14 -3.59
C ILE A 736 -28.29 13.66 -5.01
N TYR A 737 -28.76 14.88 -5.24
CA TYR A 737 -28.41 15.71 -6.40
C TYR A 737 -28.27 17.16 -5.98
N TYR A 738 -27.30 17.88 -6.54
CA TYR A 738 -27.20 19.33 -6.38
C TYR A 738 -26.49 20.01 -7.55
N LYS A 739 -26.79 21.29 -7.75
CA LYS A 739 -26.10 22.16 -8.71
C LYS A 739 -24.94 22.89 -8.06
N THR A 740 -23.88 23.09 -8.83
CA THR A 740 -22.70 23.90 -8.49
C THR A 740 -22.63 25.14 -9.40
N PRO A 741 -21.72 26.09 -9.14
CA PRO A 741 -21.53 27.25 -10.02
C PRO A 741 -21.26 26.85 -11.48
N ASN A 742 -21.54 27.78 -12.39
CA ASN A 742 -21.32 27.60 -13.83
C ASN A 742 -22.07 26.39 -14.44
N ASP A 743 -23.21 26.04 -13.84
CA ASP A 743 -24.07 24.92 -14.27
C ASP A 743 -23.42 23.53 -14.20
N GLY A 744 -22.47 23.40 -13.26
CA GLY A 744 -22.01 22.10 -12.80
C GLY A 744 -23.05 21.43 -11.91
N ALA A 745 -22.84 20.15 -11.65
CA ALA A 745 -23.74 19.36 -10.81
C ALA A 745 -23.08 18.08 -10.30
N LEU A 746 -23.67 17.53 -9.24
CA LEU A 746 -23.32 16.23 -8.69
C LEU A 746 -24.56 15.38 -8.51
N PHE A 747 -24.46 14.09 -8.85
CA PHE A 747 -25.39 13.04 -8.41
C PHE A 747 -24.62 11.94 -7.67
N ALA A 748 -25.18 11.41 -6.59
CA ALA A 748 -24.59 10.28 -5.86
C ALA A 748 -25.66 9.38 -5.25
N PRO A 749 -25.56 8.04 -5.36
CA PRO A 749 -26.46 7.09 -4.71
C PRO A 749 -26.04 6.75 -3.28
N GLY A 750 -24.77 6.98 -2.91
CA GLY A 750 -24.26 6.80 -1.56
C GLY A 750 -24.09 5.34 -1.12
N SER A 751 -23.86 4.41 -2.06
CA SER A 751 -23.62 3.01 -1.74
C SER A 751 -22.65 2.31 -2.69
N LEU A 752 -21.77 1.49 -2.12
CA LEU A 752 -20.81 0.65 -2.85
C LEU A 752 -21.51 -0.38 -3.75
N SER A 753 -22.64 -0.95 -3.33
CA SER A 753 -23.32 -2.02 -4.07
C SER A 753 -24.16 -1.54 -5.26
N TRP A 754 -24.29 -0.22 -5.49
CA TRP A 754 -25.13 0.36 -6.53
C TRP A 754 -24.87 -0.22 -7.93
N CYS A 755 -23.60 -0.28 -8.35
CA CYS A 755 -23.23 -0.82 -9.66
C CYS A 755 -23.57 -2.32 -9.79
N GLY A 756 -23.59 -3.05 -8.68
CA GLY A 756 -23.97 -4.47 -8.62
C GLY A 756 -25.43 -4.75 -9.00
N SER A 757 -26.29 -3.73 -9.02
CA SER A 757 -27.70 -3.85 -9.37
C SER A 757 -28.02 -3.44 -10.80
N LEU A 758 -27.03 -2.97 -11.57
CA LEU A 758 -27.24 -2.41 -12.90
C LEU A 758 -27.71 -3.44 -13.93
N SER A 759 -27.18 -4.67 -13.88
CA SER A 759 -27.44 -5.71 -14.89
C SER A 759 -28.69 -6.54 -14.64
N TYR A 760 -29.36 -6.35 -13.50
CA TYR A 760 -30.54 -7.13 -13.13
C TYR A 760 -31.66 -7.04 -14.18
N ASN A 761 -32.38 -8.15 -14.38
CA ASN A 761 -33.50 -8.25 -15.32
C ASN A 761 -33.11 -7.76 -16.74
N ASN A 762 -31.97 -8.22 -17.24
CA ASN A 762 -31.40 -7.81 -18.53
C ASN A 762 -31.31 -6.28 -18.65
N TYR A 763 -30.72 -5.63 -17.64
CA TYR A 763 -30.49 -4.18 -17.60
C TYR A 763 -31.77 -3.32 -17.68
N ASN A 764 -32.95 -3.92 -17.44
CA ASN A 764 -34.24 -3.25 -17.44
C ASN A 764 -34.80 -3.21 -16.01
N ASN A 765 -34.28 -2.27 -15.23
CA ASN A 765 -34.61 -2.10 -13.83
C ASN A 765 -34.48 -0.61 -13.43
N ASN A 766 -34.94 -0.26 -12.23
CA ASN A 766 -34.96 1.14 -11.77
C ASN A 766 -33.57 1.74 -11.51
N VAL A 767 -32.61 0.98 -10.97
CA VAL A 767 -31.22 1.43 -10.76
C VAL A 767 -30.58 1.82 -12.09
N SER A 768 -30.69 0.94 -13.09
CA SER A 768 -30.23 1.22 -14.46
C SER A 768 -30.90 2.46 -15.05
N LYS A 769 -32.22 2.60 -14.91
CA LYS A 769 -32.93 3.77 -15.48
C LYS A 769 -32.50 5.08 -14.82
N ILE A 770 -32.36 5.10 -13.50
CA ILE A 770 -31.93 6.28 -12.74
C ILE A 770 -30.55 6.72 -13.18
N LEU A 771 -29.59 5.78 -13.27
CA LEU A 771 -28.23 6.11 -13.70
C LEU A 771 -28.19 6.55 -15.17
N GLU A 772 -28.96 5.89 -16.04
CA GLU A 772 -29.07 6.28 -17.46
C GLU A 772 -29.63 7.70 -17.61
N ASN A 773 -30.70 8.02 -16.88
CA ASN A 773 -31.29 9.35 -16.87
C ASN A 773 -30.25 10.38 -16.41
N ALA A 774 -29.60 10.15 -15.26
CA ALA A 774 -28.58 11.05 -14.70
C ALA A 774 -27.45 11.32 -15.69
N ILE A 775 -26.84 10.28 -16.28
CA ILE A 775 -25.75 10.42 -17.26
C ILE A 775 -26.24 11.18 -18.49
N ARG A 776 -27.36 10.77 -19.09
CA ARG A 776 -27.88 11.42 -20.31
C ARG A 776 -28.27 12.87 -20.04
N GLY A 777 -28.78 13.20 -18.86
CA GLY A 777 -29.04 14.56 -18.43
C GLY A 777 -27.75 15.38 -18.30
N PHE A 778 -26.74 14.84 -17.63
CA PHE A 778 -25.46 15.53 -17.44
C PHE A 778 -24.70 15.71 -18.76
N LEU A 779 -24.92 14.87 -19.76
CA LEU A 779 -24.36 15.03 -21.10
C LEU A 779 -25.09 16.07 -21.97
N LYS A 780 -26.29 16.57 -21.60
CA LYS A 780 -27.01 17.60 -22.38
C LYS A 780 -26.31 18.96 -22.31
N GLU A 781 -26.45 19.76 -23.36
CA GLU A 781 -25.99 21.15 -23.38
C GLU A 781 -26.95 22.08 -22.65
N GLY A 782 -26.40 23.16 -22.08
CA GLY A 782 -27.17 24.18 -21.40
C GLY A 782 -27.62 23.76 -20.00
N PRO A 783 -28.44 24.61 -19.36
CA PRO A 783 -28.77 24.50 -17.93
C PRO A 783 -29.46 23.18 -17.58
N LEU A 784 -29.04 22.56 -16.48
CA LEU A 784 -29.82 21.49 -15.85
C LEU A 784 -31.09 22.07 -15.19
N PRO A 785 -32.21 21.30 -15.17
CA PRO A 785 -33.46 21.68 -14.52
C PRO A 785 -33.31 22.15 -13.08
#